data_AF-A0A817KZG4-F1
#
_entry.id   AF-A0A817KZG4-F1
#
_cell.length_a   1.000
_cell.length_b   1.000
_cell.length_c   1.000
_cell.angle_alpha   90.00
_cell.angle_beta   90.00
_cell.angle_gamma   90.00
#
_symmetry.space_group_name_H-M   'P 1'
#
loop_
_entity.id
_entity.type
_entity.pdbx_description
1 polymer ?
#
loop_
_entity_poly.entity_id
_entity_poly.type
_entity_poly.pdbx_seq_one_letter_code
_entity_poly.pdbx_strand_id
1 'polypeptide(L)'
;MSSESELELCLYPNESGFIGKLSLTTSDETLLSNSKVATIVILDRSGSMGNFVSRFVNRILPRIFKTLEYANDQTITLITFDDNANKYTIPVKELPKFKIQSQGCTYMAPAISMLIQTILIDLSTDCRALRLLTISDGDVADQDQVQIEATQLTSLIKNDFIINSQAIRLFTSTAQPDTRAVSSVLQLNNVSQVNLLDLKANLSNEEISTTIISLFSSDALNRRALLKSDEPILKSTPWQTNDSDSISLMPGENLFWLSKLPTGKLTIGNMNIKYRMADGLTIDTYEKLLKKKIEYFMNQLKILKVVNTVESDKEINIILDYFQRIENSLLANENDVSVLLNDSSLRARLQHMKINIARKKKSFVMRMSQIANDDKVSQLNSAQQADYLRTIDASSKNARGLARRAIAQGLDFNEVLRNEIRNMAQHINELQDIDDSEHLASFYSQDTTLGGIRTVCQLAHENLLDDVDANGILQMVNLVGIPCSGPVGEFPDPMTWRVNELYLGSYVSLSDVLTAFIQSHGKPLQTPATNKDIINVIPIIDDKRIAQFLQSYGSSILEYTSSVGMRRLLADVPMTAGYTICAGIWKLIEDLNENKSELHLETFEKLVKTYEIVVGNYFDHIMPYIKEQDVQLSYYIANNGITNMISPLIKLYRENDPNKLQYMPRILRALYAYEIWQAIRRQYKNRDDSDLIAQQMLDQLIGLDLNKYKTPVQPLFQSEPLLDEIKFHDKAHIDEKYLDELITTAYYVDYVTLLPKFISAVVGSSTNNIKDIPSINQDSICQTLEIDFDLKYFKFFNVFQALQYTTKASRVDSDNAKMKIIDVGNKRAAKKMIQDYIRKKFENQYASDLAIKRRLERTESVSLLVTSILQANSHSDIVKLMRNGITHGNLHLAIENSSSLGFIELKRKLLDLNEHVPRRLEILQVFLLGRDDELNDEPVWNNGNALFTTDLSEYENIFTKLGQSDEWIKLRTKYIKCRLHIYRDELLNRHGHGNIKPSYWAYGYATLQFYKDNVSPDEFNNYCQIHSNCCGVSQIIGLLK
;
A
#
# COMPACT_ATOMS: atom_id res chain seq x y z
N MET A 1 -0.69 -61.06 57.93
CA MET A 1 -1.01 -59.61 57.96
C MET A 1 -0.31 -58.99 56.75
N SER A 2 -1.02 -58.91 55.63
CA SER A 2 -0.56 -58.18 54.44
C SER A 2 -0.57 -56.70 54.77
N SER A 3 0.55 -56.01 54.57
CA SER A 3 0.60 -54.55 54.63
C SER A 3 -0.39 -54.01 53.60
N GLU A 4 -1.49 -53.40 54.05
CA GLU A 4 -2.32 -52.56 53.18
C GLU A 4 -1.39 -51.48 52.62
N SER A 5 -1.10 -51.55 51.32
CA SER A 5 -0.36 -50.51 50.62
C SER A 5 -1.25 -49.27 50.59
N GLU A 6 -1.04 -48.35 51.53
CA GLU A 6 -1.75 -47.07 51.55
C GLU A 6 -1.37 -46.25 50.29
N LEU A 7 -2.36 -45.92 49.47
CA LEU A 7 -2.20 -44.99 48.35
C LEU A 7 -1.96 -43.58 48.92
N GLU A 8 -0.86 -42.94 48.48
CA GLU A 8 -0.44 -41.62 48.96
C GLU A 8 -0.54 -40.56 47.84
N LEU A 9 -1.28 -39.48 48.10
CA LEU A 9 -1.40 -38.30 47.22
C LEU A 9 -0.31 -37.26 47.57
N CYS A 10 0.55 -36.91 46.62
CA CYS A 10 1.52 -35.84 46.80
C CYS A 10 0.92 -34.49 46.33
N LEU A 11 0.95 -33.46 47.18
CA LEU A 11 0.46 -32.12 46.87
C LEU A 11 1.62 -31.12 46.75
N TYR A 12 1.72 -30.44 45.62
CA TYR A 12 2.72 -29.38 45.36
C TYR A 12 2.04 -28.00 45.40
N PRO A 13 2.51 -27.05 46.23
CA PRO A 13 1.98 -25.68 46.24
C PRO A 13 2.11 -24.99 44.88
N ASN A 14 1.05 -24.34 44.43
CA ASN A 14 0.99 -23.55 43.20
C ASN A 14 0.29 -22.19 43.47
N GLU A 15 0.50 -21.19 42.62
CA GLU A 15 -0.03 -19.81 42.80
C GLU A 15 -1.56 -19.78 43.05
N SER A 16 -2.30 -20.74 42.47
CA SER A 16 -3.78 -20.80 42.55
C SER A 16 -4.31 -22.05 43.27
N GLY A 17 -3.51 -22.69 44.13
CA GLY A 17 -3.92 -23.90 44.86
C GLY A 17 -2.81 -24.94 44.94
N PHE A 18 -3.11 -26.19 44.58
CA PHE A 18 -2.16 -27.31 44.63
C PHE A 18 -2.20 -28.18 43.38
N ILE A 19 -1.06 -28.77 43.01
CA ILE A 19 -0.98 -29.83 42.01
C ILE A 19 -0.92 -31.17 42.75
N GLY A 20 -1.90 -32.04 42.51
CA GLY A 20 -1.97 -33.39 43.05
C GLY A 20 -1.35 -34.42 42.12
N LYS A 21 -0.46 -35.25 42.65
CA LYS A 21 0.14 -36.41 41.98
C LYS A 21 -0.21 -37.70 42.71
N LEU A 22 -0.87 -38.62 42.03
CA LEU A 22 -1.26 -39.94 42.55
C LEU A 22 -0.99 -41.03 41.51
N SER A 23 -0.36 -42.13 41.92
CA SER A 23 -0.07 -43.26 41.01
C SER A 23 -0.92 -44.47 41.40
N LEU A 24 -1.66 -45.02 40.43
CA LEU A 24 -2.40 -46.27 40.57
C LEU A 24 -1.59 -47.41 39.94
N THR A 25 -1.32 -48.46 40.68
CA THR A 25 -0.56 -49.62 40.18
C THR A 25 -1.50 -50.67 39.60
N THR A 26 -1.00 -51.53 38.72
CA THR A 26 -1.77 -52.65 38.16
C THR A 26 -2.14 -53.70 39.21
N SER A 27 -1.53 -53.69 40.40
CA SER A 27 -1.94 -54.51 41.55
C SER A 27 -3.22 -54.02 42.24
N ASP A 28 -3.69 -52.81 41.93
CA ASP A 28 -4.89 -52.20 42.51
C ASP A 28 -6.19 -52.59 41.74
N GLU A 29 -6.20 -53.75 41.08
CA GLU A 29 -7.29 -54.19 40.20
C GLU A 29 -8.66 -54.26 40.89
N THR A 30 -8.71 -54.43 42.23
CA THR A 30 -9.94 -54.42 43.02
C THR A 30 -10.58 -53.03 43.16
N LEU A 31 -9.84 -51.95 42.90
CA LEU A 31 -10.32 -50.57 42.94
C LEU A 31 -10.80 -50.06 41.58
N LEU A 32 -10.56 -50.81 40.51
CA LEU A 32 -10.93 -50.44 39.14
C LEU A 32 -12.32 -51.00 38.80
N SER A 33 -13.24 -50.10 38.45
CA SER A 33 -14.55 -50.48 37.90
C SER A 33 -14.46 -50.73 36.41
N ASN A 34 -15.12 -51.80 35.92
CA ASN A 34 -15.29 -52.04 34.49
C ASN A 34 -16.32 -51.03 33.94
N SER A 35 -15.87 -50.12 33.10
CA SER A 35 -16.72 -49.15 32.40
C SER A 35 -17.23 -49.72 31.08
N LYS A 36 -18.51 -49.50 30.79
CA LYS A 36 -19.08 -49.79 29.46
C LYS A 36 -18.54 -48.75 28.47
N VAL A 37 -17.73 -49.19 27.51
CA VAL A 37 -17.13 -48.34 26.47
C VAL A 37 -17.95 -48.46 25.19
N ALA A 38 -18.45 -47.34 24.66
CA ALA A 38 -19.03 -47.30 23.33
C ALA A 38 -17.93 -47.01 22.29
N THR A 39 -17.99 -47.70 21.15
CA THR A 39 -17.01 -47.54 20.06
C THR A 39 -17.73 -47.09 18.80
N ILE A 40 -17.35 -45.92 18.30
CA ILE A 40 -17.92 -45.28 17.14
C ILE A 40 -16.83 -45.11 16.09
N VAL A 41 -17.09 -45.59 14.87
CA VAL A 41 -16.22 -45.40 13.71
C VAL A 41 -16.93 -44.47 12.75
N ILE A 42 -16.30 -43.35 12.41
CA ILE A 42 -16.74 -42.46 11.33
C ILE A 42 -15.91 -42.80 10.10
N LEU A 43 -16.55 -43.30 9.06
CA LEU A 43 -15.89 -43.78 7.85
C LEU A 43 -16.39 -43.02 6.63
N ASP A 44 -15.47 -42.37 5.94
CA ASP A 44 -15.69 -41.85 4.61
C ASP A 44 -15.99 -43.00 3.64
N ARG A 45 -17.12 -42.89 2.94
CA ARG A 45 -17.49 -43.83 1.88
C ARG A 45 -17.70 -43.14 0.54
N SER A 46 -17.16 -41.94 0.35
CA SER A 46 -17.17 -41.20 -0.91
C SER A 46 -16.58 -42.02 -2.06
N GLY A 47 -16.84 -41.58 -3.29
CA GLY A 47 -16.30 -42.21 -4.50
C GLY A 47 -14.77 -42.34 -4.51
N SER A 48 -14.03 -41.40 -3.90
CA SER A 48 -12.56 -41.41 -3.85
C SER A 48 -11.99 -42.51 -2.96
N MET A 49 -12.75 -42.96 -1.95
CA MET A 49 -12.39 -44.10 -1.09
C MET A 49 -12.48 -45.45 -1.81
N GLY A 50 -13.21 -45.57 -2.92
CA GLY A 50 -13.25 -46.75 -3.79
C GLY A 50 -13.35 -48.10 -3.05
N ASN A 51 -12.47 -49.05 -3.39
CA ASN A 51 -12.41 -50.36 -2.74
C ASN A 51 -11.89 -50.33 -1.28
N PHE A 52 -11.41 -49.19 -0.79
CA PHE A 52 -10.92 -49.08 0.58
C PHE A 52 -12.07 -49.12 1.60
N VAL A 53 -13.28 -48.68 1.24
CA VAL A 53 -14.47 -48.76 2.12
C VAL A 53 -14.74 -50.21 2.55
N SER A 54 -14.91 -51.11 1.59
CA SER A 54 -15.15 -52.54 1.87
C SER A 54 -13.94 -53.20 2.53
N ARG A 55 -12.72 -52.79 2.16
CA ARG A 55 -11.49 -53.26 2.79
C ARG A 55 -11.43 -52.91 4.29
N PHE A 56 -11.74 -51.68 4.65
CA PHE A 56 -11.75 -51.24 6.05
C PHE A 56 -12.80 -51.99 6.86
N VAL A 57 -14.04 -52.04 6.36
CA VAL A 57 -15.16 -52.66 7.09
C VAL A 57 -15.04 -54.18 7.18
N ASN A 58 -14.63 -54.85 6.09
CA ASN A 58 -14.66 -56.32 6.06
C ASN A 58 -13.35 -57.00 6.47
N ARG A 59 -12.21 -56.28 6.46
CA ARG A 59 -10.90 -56.90 6.73
C ARG A 59 -10.12 -56.23 7.87
N ILE A 60 -10.08 -54.89 7.90
CA ILE A 60 -9.23 -54.14 8.85
C ILE A 60 -9.91 -53.99 10.21
N LEU A 61 -11.14 -53.46 10.27
CA LEU A 61 -11.89 -53.27 11.52
C LEU A 61 -12.12 -54.58 12.29
N PRO A 62 -12.51 -55.72 11.66
CA PRO A 62 -12.66 -56.98 12.37
C PRO A 62 -11.37 -57.44 13.05
N ARG A 63 -10.21 -57.20 12.41
CA ARG A 63 -8.90 -57.54 12.97
C ARG A 63 -8.57 -56.64 14.16
N ILE A 64 -8.82 -55.33 14.05
CA ILE A 64 -8.61 -54.37 15.13
C ILE A 64 -9.43 -54.76 16.36
N PHE A 65 -10.73 -54.96 16.21
CA PHE A 65 -11.62 -55.26 17.34
C PHE A 65 -11.31 -56.62 17.97
N LYS A 66 -10.94 -57.63 17.17
CA LYS A 66 -10.49 -58.92 17.71
C LYS A 66 -9.21 -58.79 18.54
N THR A 67 -8.25 -57.97 18.12
CA THR A 67 -7.01 -57.75 18.87
C THR A 67 -7.21 -56.87 20.10
N LEU A 68 -8.17 -55.94 20.07
CA LEU A 68 -8.59 -55.16 21.25
C LEU A 68 -9.56 -55.93 22.17
N GLU A 69 -9.67 -57.26 22.01
CA GLU A 69 -10.46 -58.16 22.86
C GLU A 69 -11.97 -57.90 22.90
N TYR A 70 -12.55 -57.35 21.82
CA TYR A 70 -14.00 -57.18 21.73
C TYR A 70 -14.70 -58.53 21.62
N ALA A 71 -15.81 -58.70 22.33
CA ALA A 71 -16.63 -59.90 22.20
C ALA A 71 -17.29 -59.96 20.81
N ASN A 72 -17.51 -61.17 20.29
CA ASN A 72 -18.05 -61.37 18.93
C ASN A 72 -19.45 -60.77 18.73
N ASP A 73 -20.24 -60.71 19.80
CA ASP A 73 -21.58 -60.14 19.88
C ASP A 73 -21.60 -58.67 20.33
N GLN A 74 -20.46 -58.12 20.74
CA GLN A 74 -20.33 -56.70 21.06
C GLN A 74 -20.61 -55.88 19.80
N THR A 75 -21.46 -54.88 19.95
CA THR A 75 -21.84 -53.98 18.85
C THR A 75 -20.89 -52.79 18.77
N ILE A 76 -20.59 -52.37 17.55
CA ILE A 76 -19.92 -51.11 17.25
C ILE A 76 -20.86 -50.24 16.41
N THR A 77 -20.76 -48.92 16.57
CA THR A 77 -21.51 -47.98 15.74
C THR A 77 -20.63 -47.53 14.59
N LEU A 78 -21.06 -47.79 13.36
CA LEU A 78 -20.42 -47.29 12.13
C LEU A 78 -21.27 -46.16 11.57
N ILE A 79 -20.74 -44.95 11.57
CA ILE A 79 -21.32 -43.78 10.89
C ILE A 79 -20.55 -43.61 9.59
N THR A 80 -21.23 -43.64 8.46
CA THR A 80 -20.60 -43.43 7.15
C THR A 80 -21.12 -42.17 6.50
N PHE A 81 -20.26 -41.44 5.78
CA PHE A 81 -20.65 -40.23 5.07
C PHE A 81 -20.27 -40.25 3.60
N ASP A 82 -21.16 -39.67 2.79
CA ASP A 82 -20.99 -39.39 1.37
C ASP A 82 -21.73 -38.08 0.99
N ASP A 83 -22.77 -38.14 0.16
CA ASP A 83 -23.78 -37.07 0.02
C ASP A 83 -24.68 -36.95 1.25
N ASN A 84 -24.76 -38.01 2.08
CA ASN A 84 -25.54 -38.09 3.31
C ASN A 84 -24.80 -38.91 4.37
N ALA A 85 -25.22 -38.80 5.64
CA ALA A 85 -24.74 -39.67 6.70
C ALA A 85 -25.68 -40.87 6.93
N ASN A 86 -25.11 -42.03 7.22
CA ASN A 86 -25.84 -43.25 7.56
C ASN A 86 -25.21 -43.91 8.79
N LYS A 87 -26.05 -44.37 9.71
CA LYS A 87 -25.63 -45.06 10.94
C LYS A 87 -26.00 -46.54 10.88
N TYR A 88 -25.05 -47.37 11.28
CA TYR A 88 -25.21 -48.81 11.43
C TYR A 88 -24.73 -49.24 12.81
N THR A 89 -25.48 -50.11 13.48
CA THR A 89 -25.04 -50.79 14.71
C THR A 89 -24.78 -52.24 14.37
N ILE A 90 -23.52 -52.65 14.35
CA ILE A 90 -23.09 -53.93 13.78
C ILE A 90 -22.35 -54.75 14.84
N PRO A 91 -22.75 -56.00 15.12
CA PRO A 91 -21.94 -56.92 15.93
C PRO A 91 -20.59 -57.22 15.26
N VAL A 92 -19.50 -57.31 16.02
CA VAL A 92 -18.15 -57.55 15.48
C VAL A 92 -18.09 -58.76 14.54
N LYS A 93 -18.82 -59.85 14.84
CA LYS A 93 -18.90 -61.06 14.00
C LYS A 93 -19.51 -60.85 12.61
N GLU A 94 -20.30 -59.79 12.42
CA GLU A 94 -21.04 -59.51 11.17
C GLU A 94 -20.26 -58.59 10.23
N LEU A 95 -19.27 -57.84 10.74
CA LEU A 95 -18.43 -56.92 9.95
C LEU A 95 -17.76 -57.58 8.72
N PRO A 96 -17.20 -58.81 8.78
CA PRO A 96 -16.60 -59.46 7.61
C PRO A 96 -17.59 -59.75 6.46
N LYS A 97 -18.90 -59.81 6.75
CA LYS A 97 -19.96 -60.11 5.79
C LYS A 97 -20.82 -58.90 5.44
N PHE A 98 -20.54 -57.74 6.04
CA PHE A 98 -21.32 -56.52 5.87
C PHE A 98 -21.14 -55.95 4.46
N LYS A 99 -22.22 -55.78 3.71
CA LYS A 99 -22.16 -55.26 2.33
C LYS A 99 -22.13 -53.74 2.36
N ILE A 100 -20.98 -53.16 2.00
CA ILE A 100 -20.79 -51.71 1.86
C ILE A 100 -19.88 -51.40 0.68
N GLN A 101 -20.17 -50.31 -0.04
CA GLN A 101 -19.43 -49.84 -1.21
C GLN A 101 -19.22 -48.33 -1.12
N SER A 102 -18.24 -47.82 -1.88
CA SER A 102 -18.03 -46.39 -2.07
C SER A 102 -19.12 -45.79 -2.97
N GLN A 103 -19.59 -44.59 -2.67
CA GLN A 103 -20.57 -43.85 -3.47
C GLN A 103 -20.56 -42.35 -3.12
N GLY A 104 -21.11 -41.50 -3.98
CA GLY A 104 -21.38 -40.09 -3.68
C GLY A 104 -20.14 -39.18 -3.52
N CYS A 105 -20.39 -37.94 -3.13
CA CYS A 105 -19.37 -36.93 -2.79
C CYS A 105 -18.89 -37.10 -1.34
N THR A 106 -18.17 -36.11 -0.81
CA THR A 106 -17.52 -36.17 0.52
C THR A 106 -18.03 -35.05 1.43
N TYR A 107 -19.25 -35.19 1.96
CA TYR A 107 -19.87 -34.26 2.92
C TYR A 107 -19.87 -34.86 4.32
N MET A 108 -19.03 -34.33 5.21
CA MET A 108 -18.79 -34.89 6.55
C MET A 108 -19.69 -34.27 7.63
N ALA A 109 -20.24 -33.06 7.43
CA ALA A 109 -21.05 -32.40 8.45
C ALA A 109 -22.27 -33.25 8.87
N PRO A 110 -23.04 -33.87 7.93
CA PRO A 110 -24.13 -34.77 8.31
C PRO A 110 -23.70 -35.91 9.25
N ALA A 111 -22.45 -36.39 9.17
CA ALA A 111 -21.94 -37.43 10.08
C ALA A 111 -21.65 -36.88 11.47
N ILE A 112 -21.26 -35.61 11.60
CA ILE A 112 -21.11 -34.95 12.91
C ILE A 112 -22.48 -34.73 13.56
N SER A 113 -23.47 -34.26 12.81
CA SER A 113 -24.87 -34.22 13.26
C SER A 113 -25.37 -35.59 13.75
N MET A 114 -25.06 -36.66 13.02
CA MET A 114 -25.42 -38.03 13.40
C MET A 114 -24.63 -38.54 14.62
N LEU A 115 -23.38 -38.09 14.78
CA LEU A 115 -22.57 -38.35 15.97
C LEU A 115 -23.18 -37.68 17.21
N ILE A 116 -23.62 -36.42 17.10
CA ILE A 116 -24.34 -35.70 18.16
C ILE A 116 -25.56 -36.50 18.61
N GLN A 117 -26.41 -36.90 17.66
CA GLN A 117 -27.60 -37.69 17.95
C GLN A 117 -27.25 -39.01 18.64
N THR A 118 -26.24 -39.71 18.13
CA THR A 118 -25.81 -41.00 18.69
C THR A 118 -25.33 -40.87 20.13
N ILE A 119 -24.52 -39.86 20.44
CA ILE A 119 -23.94 -39.70 21.77
C ILE A 119 -25.00 -39.24 22.78
N LEU A 120 -25.85 -38.29 22.41
CA LEU A 120 -26.78 -37.65 23.34
C LEU A 120 -28.09 -38.43 23.53
N ILE A 121 -28.54 -39.17 22.52
CA ILE A 121 -29.86 -39.82 22.53
C ILE A 121 -29.73 -41.35 22.63
N ASP A 122 -28.82 -41.95 21.87
CA ASP A 122 -28.82 -43.41 21.68
C ASP A 122 -27.90 -44.17 22.65
N LEU A 123 -26.96 -43.48 23.32
CA LEU A 123 -26.12 -44.09 24.35
C LEU A 123 -26.84 -44.12 25.70
N SER A 124 -26.75 -45.26 26.39
CA SER A 124 -27.26 -45.41 27.75
C SER A 124 -26.57 -44.43 28.70
N THR A 125 -27.30 -43.87 29.68
CA THR A 125 -26.77 -42.96 30.71
C THR A 125 -25.54 -43.49 31.46
N ASP A 126 -25.40 -44.82 31.52
CA ASP A 126 -24.31 -45.52 32.20
C ASP A 126 -23.04 -45.66 31.34
N CYS A 127 -23.09 -45.28 30.06
CA CYS A 127 -21.96 -45.33 29.13
C CYS A 127 -21.34 -43.92 29.00
N ARG A 128 -20.29 -43.68 29.77
CA ARG A 128 -19.57 -42.39 29.79
C ARG A 128 -18.19 -42.44 29.13
N ALA A 129 -17.77 -43.60 28.61
CA ALA A 129 -16.48 -43.79 27.97
C ALA A 129 -16.65 -44.07 26.46
N LEU A 130 -15.97 -43.30 25.61
CA LEU A 130 -16.11 -43.34 24.16
C LEU A 130 -14.75 -43.56 23.47
N ARG A 131 -14.73 -44.50 22.52
CA ARG A 131 -13.67 -44.60 21.51
C ARG A 131 -14.22 -44.10 20.18
N LEU A 132 -13.58 -43.08 19.62
CA LEU A 132 -13.95 -42.50 18.35
C LEU A 132 -12.79 -42.64 17.36
N LEU A 133 -13.07 -43.25 16.22
CA LEU A 133 -12.11 -43.42 15.13
C LEU A 133 -12.67 -42.82 13.85
N THR A 134 -12.06 -41.74 13.37
CA THR A 134 -12.43 -41.10 12.09
C THR A 134 -11.45 -41.51 11.00
N ILE A 135 -11.97 -41.96 9.86
CA ILE A 135 -11.17 -42.40 8.71
C ILE A 135 -11.71 -41.70 7.48
N SER A 136 -10.87 -40.91 6.82
CA SER A 136 -11.19 -40.24 5.55
C SER A 136 -9.94 -40.10 4.70
N ASP A 137 -10.12 -40.00 3.39
CA ASP A 137 -9.02 -39.61 2.52
C ASP A 137 -8.82 -38.10 2.45
N GLY A 138 -9.68 -37.28 3.08
CA GLY A 138 -9.47 -35.86 3.38
C GLY A 138 -9.97 -34.87 2.32
N ASP A 139 -10.69 -35.31 1.30
CA ASP A 139 -11.30 -34.44 0.27
C ASP A 139 -12.70 -33.95 0.68
N VAL A 140 -12.82 -33.34 1.87
CA VAL A 140 -14.13 -32.95 2.46
C VAL A 140 -14.62 -31.62 1.90
N ALA A 141 -15.85 -31.61 1.37
CA ALA A 141 -16.43 -30.45 0.66
C ALA A 141 -17.10 -29.41 1.58
N ASP A 142 -17.55 -29.79 2.78
CA ASP A 142 -18.29 -28.96 3.75
C ASP A 142 -17.50 -28.64 5.02
N GLN A 143 -16.21 -28.33 4.87
CA GLN A 143 -15.27 -28.16 5.97
C GLN A 143 -15.73 -27.15 7.04
N ASP A 144 -16.22 -25.98 6.63
CA ASP A 144 -16.65 -24.94 7.55
C ASP A 144 -17.83 -25.41 8.42
N GLN A 145 -18.78 -26.14 7.82
CA GLN A 145 -19.93 -26.69 8.52
C GLN A 145 -19.52 -27.81 9.49
N VAL A 146 -18.57 -28.66 9.09
CA VAL A 146 -17.97 -29.69 9.96
C VAL A 146 -17.35 -29.06 11.20
N GLN A 147 -16.64 -27.94 11.07
CA GLN A 147 -16.05 -27.24 12.21
C GLN A 147 -17.11 -26.70 13.17
N ILE A 148 -18.14 -26.04 12.63
CA ILE A 148 -19.26 -25.50 13.43
C ILE A 148 -19.92 -26.62 14.25
N GLU A 149 -20.26 -27.72 13.60
CA GLU A 149 -20.95 -28.84 14.27
C GLU A 149 -20.04 -29.58 15.27
N ALA A 150 -18.75 -29.73 14.96
CA ALA A 150 -17.81 -30.39 15.87
C ALA A 150 -17.55 -29.52 17.12
N THR A 151 -17.45 -28.20 16.98
CA THR A 151 -17.32 -27.28 18.13
C THR A 151 -18.59 -27.28 18.98
N GLN A 152 -19.78 -27.29 18.36
CA GLN A 152 -21.05 -27.46 19.08
C GLN A 152 -21.07 -28.77 19.87
N LEU A 153 -20.73 -29.90 19.25
CA LEU A 153 -20.65 -31.19 19.92
C LEU A 153 -19.69 -31.15 21.11
N THR A 154 -18.51 -30.56 20.94
CA THR A 154 -17.48 -30.44 21.99
C THR A 154 -18.03 -29.75 23.23
N SER A 155 -18.76 -28.64 23.05
CA SER A 155 -19.37 -27.89 24.14
C SER A 155 -20.43 -28.71 24.91
N LEU A 156 -21.10 -29.65 24.24
CA LEU A 156 -22.14 -30.48 24.83
C LEU A 156 -21.61 -31.71 25.58
N ILE A 157 -20.45 -32.25 25.20
CA ILE A 157 -20.01 -33.58 25.71
C ILE A 157 -18.68 -33.60 26.47
N LYS A 158 -17.80 -32.58 26.32
CA LYS A 158 -16.41 -32.62 26.83
C LYS A 158 -16.29 -32.80 28.35
N ASN A 159 -17.31 -32.37 29.11
CA ASN A 159 -17.33 -32.48 30.58
C ASN A 159 -18.01 -33.78 31.07
N ASP A 160 -18.82 -34.40 30.22
CA ASP A 160 -19.73 -35.48 30.60
C ASP A 160 -19.22 -36.86 30.18
N PHE A 161 -18.26 -36.90 29.25
CA PHE A 161 -17.72 -38.11 28.65
C PHE A 161 -16.20 -38.12 28.70
N ILE A 162 -15.66 -39.34 28.77
CA ILE A 162 -14.23 -39.64 28.69
C ILE A 162 -13.99 -40.20 27.28
N ILE A 163 -13.34 -39.44 26.40
CA ILE A 163 -13.31 -39.67 24.96
C ILE A 163 -11.87 -39.84 24.49
N ASN A 164 -11.56 -41.01 23.93
CA ASN A 164 -10.37 -41.21 23.11
C ASN A 164 -10.75 -41.04 21.63
N SER A 165 -10.54 -39.83 21.09
CA SER A 165 -10.80 -39.49 19.69
C SER A 165 -9.50 -39.52 18.88
N GLN A 166 -9.49 -40.31 17.82
CA GLN A 166 -8.34 -40.55 16.96
C GLN A 166 -8.78 -40.46 15.49
N ALA A 167 -7.89 -40.01 14.62
CA ALA A 167 -8.22 -39.80 13.22
C ALA A 167 -7.11 -40.30 12.28
N ILE A 168 -7.53 -40.76 11.11
CA ILE A 168 -6.68 -41.32 10.08
C ILE A 168 -6.95 -40.60 8.78
N ARG A 169 -5.88 -40.06 8.19
CA ARG A 169 -5.87 -39.57 6.82
C ARG A 169 -5.31 -40.66 5.91
N LEU A 170 -6.16 -41.18 5.04
CA LEU A 170 -5.82 -42.26 4.12
C LEU A 170 -5.39 -41.69 2.76
N PHE A 171 -4.13 -41.89 2.37
CA PHE A 171 -3.64 -41.45 1.05
C PHE A 171 -4.05 -42.45 -0.03
N THR A 172 -5.18 -42.18 -0.68
CA THR A 172 -5.74 -42.94 -1.80
C THR A 172 -5.13 -42.52 -3.15
N SER A 173 -4.51 -41.33 -3.24
CA SER A 173 -3.83 -40.78 -4.43
C SER A 173 -2.55 -39.99 -4.07
N THR A 174 -1.87 -39.40 -5.06
CA THR A 174 -0.67 -38.54 -4.85
C THR A 174 -1.00 -37.09 -4.43
N ALA A 175 -2.28 -36.71 -4.39
CA ALA A 175 -2.69 -35.39 -3.91
C ALA A 175 -2.58 -35.30 -2.38
N GLN A 176 -2.21 -34.13 -1.84
CA GLN A 176 -2.20 -33.89 -0.39
C GLN A 176 -3.63 -33.57 0.07
N PRO A 177 -4.25 -34.41 0.90
CA PRO A 177 -5.61 -34.15 1.34
C PRO A 177 -5.68 -33.16 2.50
N ASP A 178 -6.76 -32.38 2.57
CA ASP A 178 -6.95 -31.34 3.57
C ASP A 178 -7.18 -31.96 4.97
N THR A 179 -6.55 -31.37 5.99
CA THR A 179 -6.54 -31.90 7.36
C THR A 179 -7.61 -31.27 8.26
N ARG A 180 -8.23 -30.16 7.86
CA ARG A 180 -9.04 -29.33 8.78
C ARG A 180 -10.32 -30.03 9.25
N ALA A 181 -11.10 -30.59 8.33
CA ALA A 181 -12.37 -31.25 8.66
C ALA A 181 -12.16 -32.52 9.50
N VAL A 182 -11.15 -33.33 9.18
CA VAL A 182 -10.83 -34.57 9.92
C VAL A 182 -10.26 -34.24 11.31
N SER A 183 -9.47 -33.17 11.44
CA SER A 183 -8.89 -32.73 12.71
C SER A 183 -9.92 -32.13 13.67
N SER A 184 -11.05 -31.61 13.18
CA SER A 184 -12.10 -31.03 14.04
C SER A 184 -12.66 -32.06 15.03
N VAL A 185 -12.71 -33.33 14.67
CA VAL A 185 -13.21 -34.41 15.54
C VAL A 185 -12.20 -34.77 16.65
N LEU A 186 -10.92 -34.45 16.44
CA LEU A 186 -9.87 -34.70 17.42
C LEU A 186 -9.98 -33.77 18.64
N GLN A 187 -10.64 -32.62 18.49
CA GLN A 187 -10.90 -31.67 19.60
C GLN A 187 -11.74 -32.31 20.73
N LEU A 188 -12.44 -33.41 20.44
CA LEU A 188 -13.22 -34.18 21.41
C LEU A 188 -12.34 -35.03 22.34
N ASN A 189 -11.09 -35.31 22.00
CA ASN A 189 -10.22 -36.14 22.84
C ASN A 189 -9.89 -35.43 24.16
N ASN A 190 -10.07 -36.11 25.28
CA ASN A 190 -9.74 -35.61 26.61
C ASN A 190 -8.98 -36.62 27.49
N VAL A 191 -8.43 -37.69 26.89
CA VAL A 191 -7.82 -38.82 27.62
C VAL A 191 -6.38 -39.07 27.21
N SER A 192 -6.14 -39.13 25.91
CA SER A 192 -4.88 -39.61 25.35
C SER A 192 -4.22 -38.52 24.50
N GLN A 193 -2.98 -38.78 24.09
CA GLN A 193 -2.39 -37.98 23.03
C GLN A 193 -3.20 -38.19 21.75
N VAL A 194 -3.66 -37.08 21.18
CA VAL A 194 -4.32 -37.05 19.88
C VAL A 194 -3.31 -37.41 18.80
N ASN A 195 -3.67 -38.36 17.94
CA ASN A 195 -2.89 -38.68 16.75
C ASN A 195 -3.78 -38.51 15.51
N LEU A 196 -3.32 -37.66 14.59
CA LEU A 196 -3.74 -37.70 13.19
C LEU A 196 -2.71 -38.52 12.42
N LEU A 197 -3.06 -39.76 12.08
CA LEU A 197 -2.12 -40.65 11.40
C LEU A 197 -2.31 -40.64 9.89
N ASP A 198 -1.19 -40.47 9.19
CA ASP A 198 -1.11 -40.58 7.74
C ASP A 198 -0.83 -42.03 7.33
N LEU A 199 -1.80 -42.68 6.69
CA LEU A 199 -1.64 -44.04 6.19
C LEU A 199 -1.69 -44.07 4.68
N LYS A 200 -0.71 -44.73 4.05
CA LYS A 200 -0.74 -44.98 2.61
C LYS A 200 -1.68 -46.13 2.31
N ALA A 201 -2.56 -45.96 1.32
CA ALA A 201 -3.56 -46.97 1.01
C ALA A 201 -2.97 -48.30 0.48
N ASN A 202 -1.70 -48.30 0.05
CA ASN A 202 -0.98 -49.48 -0.43
C ASN A 202 -0.37 -50.36 0.69
N LEU A 203 -0.38 -49.93 1.95
CA LEU A 203 0.09 -50.74 3.08
C LEU A 203 -0.72 -52.02 3.21
N SER A 204 -0.17 -53.08 3.81
CA SER A 204 -0.89 -54.32 4.08
C SER A 204 -1.99 -54.14 5.14
N ASN A 205 -2.97 -55.04 5.17
CA ASN A 205 -4.01 -55.01 6.22
C ASN A 205 -3.42 -55.14 7.63
N GLU A 206 -2.30 -55.86 7.76
CA GLU A 206 -1.62 -56.09 9.03
C GLU A 206 -0.96 -54.81 9.56
N GLU A 207 -0.22 -54.10 8.70
CA GLU A 207 0.42 -52.84 9.06
C GLU A 207 -0.60 -51.78 9.45
N ILE A 208 -1.70 -51.66 8.68
CA ILE A 208 -2.79 -50.74 9.00
C ILE A 208 -3.44 -51.12 10.33
N SER A 209 -3.85 -52.37 10.52
CA SER A 209 -4.48 -52.82 11.77
C SER A 209 -3.57 -52.58 12.99
N THR A 210 -2.29 -52.96 12.93
CA THR A 210 -1.33 -52.78 14.04
C THR A 210 -1.17 -51.30 14.40
N THR A 211 -1.10 -50.44 13.39
CA THR A 211 -0.98 -48.99 13.60
C THR A 211 -2.22 -48.44 14.31
N ILE A 212 -3.42 -48.82 13.87
CA ILE A 212 -4.67 -48.37 14.51
C ILE A 212 -4.83 -48.95 15.92
N ILE A 213 -4.42 -50.20 16.15
CA ILE A 213 -4.46 -50.83 17.48
C ILE A 213 -3.63 -50.03 18.48
N SER A 214 -2.47 -49.52 18.07
CA SER A 214 -1.59 -48.74 18.96
C SER A 214 -2.22 -47.44 19.48
N LEU A 215 -3.22 -46.90 18.78
CA LEU A 215 -3.97 -45.70 19.18
C LEU A 215 -4.92 -45.94 20.37
N PHE A 216 -5.33 -47.19 20.60
CA PHE A 216 -6.31 -47.57 21.61
C PHE A 216 -5.78 -48.54 22.66
N SER A 217 -4.63 -49.19 22.43
CA SER A 217 -4.09 -50.22 23.32
C SER A 217 -3.75 -49.74 24.73
N SER A 218 -3.51 -48.43 24.91
CA SER A 218 -3.12 -47.83 26.19
C SER A 218 -4.12 -46.81 26.73
N ASP A 219 -5.35 -46.78 26.20
CA ASP A 219 -6.33 -45.75 26.59
C ASP A 219 -7.02 -46.02 27.93
N ALA A 220 -6.92 -47.26 28.44
CA ALA A 220 -7.48 -47.73 29.70
C ALA A 220 -8.95 -47.33 29.95
N LEU A 221 -9.72 -47.03 28.89
CA LEU A 221 -11.11 -46.56 28.98
C LEU A 221 -12.06 -47.60 29.59
N ASN A 222 -11.64 -48.85 29.61
CA ASN A 222 -12.34 -50.00 30.18
C ASN A 222 -12.07 -50.19 31.68
N ARG A 223 -11.08 -49.51 32.27
CA ARG A 223 -10.67 -49.67 33.68
C ARG A 223 -10.45 -48.32 34.34
N ARG A 224 -11.37 -47.89 35.20
CA ARG A 224 -11.26 -46.59 35.90
C ARG A 224 -11.46 -46.69 37.41
N ALA A 225 -10.73 -45.85 38.13
CA ALA A 225 -10.99 -45.53 39.53
C ALA A 225 -11.61 -44.13 39.63
N LEU A 226 -12.46 -43.89 40.64
CA LEU A 226 -13.05 -42.58 40.90
C LEU A 226 -12.53 -42.09 42.25
N LEU A 227 -11.74 -41.02 42.24
CA LEU A 227 -11.36 -40.30 43.45
C LEU A 227 -12.51 -39.37 43.81
N LYS A 228 -13.04 -39.50 45.02
CA LYS A 228 -14.06 -38.64 45.59
C LYS A 228 -13.51 -37.83 46.75
N SER A 229 -14.04 -36.64 46.91
CA SER A 229 -13.81 -35.71 48.00
C SER A 229 -15.15 -35.37 48.63
N ASP A 230 -15.19 -35.20 49.95
CA ASP A 230 -16.41 -34.75 50.65
C ASP A 230 -16.81 -33.32 50.24
N GLU A 231 -15.89 -32.56 49.66
CA GLU A 231 -16.10 -31.19 49.18
C GLU A 231 -15.65 -31.06 47.71
N PRO A 232 -16.28 -30.17 46.93
CA PRO A 232 -15.86 -29.89 45.57
C PRO A 232 -14.56 -29.09 45.59
N ILE A 233 -13.43 -29.77 45.39
CA ILE A 233 -12.08 -29.17 45.37
C ILE A 233 -11.22 -29.65 44.21
N LEU A 234 -11.66 -30.68 43.48
CA LEU A 234 -10.88 -31.37 42.46
C LEU A 234 -11.09 -30.73 41.09
N LYS A 235 -9.99 -30.52 40.36
CA LYS A 235 -9.98 -30.00 38.99
C LYS A 235 -9.11 -30.87 38.08
N SER A 236 -9.61 -31.14 36.88
CA SER A 236 -8.84 -31.85 35.84
C SER A 236 -7.85 -30.95 35.11
N THR A 237 -8.12 -29.64 35.07
CA THR A 237 -7.24 -28.60 34.52
C THR A 237 -7.25 -27.37 35.42
N PRO A 238 -6.16 -26.59 35.50
CA PRO A 238 -6.06 -25.49 36.46
C PRO A 238 -7.05 -24.34 36.19
N TRP A 239 -7.41 -24.11 34.92
CA TRP A 239 -8.34 -23.07 34.50
C TRP A 239 -9.82 -23.50 34.50
N GLN A 240 -10.16 -24.67 35.05
CA GLN A 240 -11.57 -25.02 35.26
C GLN A 240 -12.22 -24.08 36.28
N THR A 241 -13.37 -23.54 35.92
CA THR A 241 -14.12 -22.57 36.75
C THR A 241 -14.84 -23.22 37.92
N ASN A 242 -15.33 -24.44 37.74
CA ASN A 242 -16.08 -25.18 38.76
C ASN A 242 -15.21 -26.29 39.34
N ASP A 243 -15.17 -26.36 40.67
CA ASP A 243 -14.57 -27.47 41.39
C ASP A 243 -15.50 -28.69 41.37
N SER A 244 -14.94 -29.89 41.29
CA SER A 244 -15.69 -31.14 41.37
C SER A 244 -15.43 -31.87 42.68
N ASP A 245 -16.43 -32.61 43.15
CA ASP A 245 -16.31 -33.54 44.27
C ASP A 245 -15.64 -34.85 43.84
N SER A 246 -15.41 -35.07 42.54
CA SER A 246 -14.83 -36.30 42.03
C SER A 246 -14.01 -36.14 40.76
N ILE A 247 -13.01 -37.00 40.58
CA ILE A 247 -12.21 -37.06 39.34
C ILE A 247 -11.91 -38.52 38.98
N SER A 248 -11.97 -38.81 37.67
CA SER A 248 -11.61 -40.12 37.16
C SER A 248 -10.10 -40.27 37.11
N LEU A 249 -9.60 -41.37 37.64
CA LEU A 249 -8.20 -41.75 37.64
C LEU A 249 -7.98 -42.96 36.74
N MET A 250 -6.91 -42.89 35.96
CA MET A 250 -6.49 -43.95 35.05
C MET A 250 -5.37 -44.78 35.69
N PRO A 251 -5.16 -46.04 35.28
CA PRO A 251 -3.98 -46.80 35.68
C PRO A 251 -2.69 -46.03 35.36
N GLY A 252 -1.74 -46.00 36.31
CA GLY A 252 -0.49 -45.25 36.20
C GLY A 252 -0.52 -43.89 36.92
N GLU A 253 0.32 -42.97 36.46
CA GLU A 253 0.50 -41.65 37.08
C GLU A 253 -0.61 -40.67 36.68
N ASN A 254 -1.31 -40.12 37.67
CA ASN A 254 -2.37 -39.13 37.49
C ASN A 254 -1.92 -37.80 38.09
N LEU A 255 -2.12 -36.73 37.30
CA LEU A 255 -1.87 -35.34 37.69
C LEU A 255 -3.16 -34.54 37.54
N PHE A 256 -3.54 -33.86 38.61
CA PHE A 256 -4.75 -33.03 38.71
C PHE A 256 -4.50 -31.83 39.63
N TRP A 257 -5.47 -30.92 39.72
CA TRP A 257 -5.36 -29.69 40.52
C TRP A 257 -6.37 -29.69 41.66
N LEU A 258 -6.01 -29.04 42.75
CA LEU A 258 -6.89 -28.77 43.88
C LEU A 258 -6.96 -27.26 44.11
N SER A 259 -8.16 -26.70 44.27
CA SER A 259 -8.35 -25.28 44.57
C SER A 259 -7.89 -24.92 45.99
N LYS A 260 -8.00 -25.87 46.92
CA LYS A 260 -7.61 -25.75 48.34
C LYS A 260 -7.18 -27.10 48.90
N LEU A 261 -6.63 -27.10 50.12
CA LEU A 261 -6.31 -28.35 50.82
C LEU A 261 -7.58 -29.13 51.16
N PRO A 262 -7.57 -30.47 51.03
CA PRO A 262 -8.70 -31.31 51.43
C PRO A 262 -8.90 -31.25 52.94
N THR A 263 -10.06 -30.74 53.37
CA THR A 263 -10.56 -30.69 54.75
C THR A 263 -11.33 -31.96 55.14
N GLY A 264 -11.95 -32.63 54.17
CA GLY A 264 -12.66 -33.90 54.32
C GLY A 264 -11.87 -35.13 53.85
N LYS A 265 -12.51 -36.29 53.80
CA LYS A 265 -11.90 -37.54 53.33
C LYS A 265 -11.79 -37.54 51.81
N LEU A 266 -10.63 -37.98 51.33
CA LEU A 266 -10.43 -38.37 49.94
C LEU A 266 -10.55 -39.89 49.84
N THR A 267 -11.41 -40.39 48.94
CA THR A 267 -11.69 -41.82 48.83
C THR A 267 -11.61 -42.33 47.40
N ILE A 268 -11.11 -43.57 47.23
CA ILE A 268 -11.24 -44.34 45.99
C ILE A 268 -11.98 -45.63 46.33
N GLY A 269 -13.21 -45.78 45.84
CA GLY A 269 -14.09 -46.85 46.30
C GLY A 269 -14.37 -46.73 47.80
N ASN A 270 -13.92 -47.72 48.58
CA ASN A 270 -14.02 -47.71 50.05
C ASN A 270 -12.70 -47.34 50.75
N MET A 271 -11.64 -47.05 50.00
CA MET A 271 -10.31 -46.79 50.54
C MET A 271 -10.09 -45.29 50.77
N ASN A 272 -9.63 -44.91 51.96
CA ASN A 272 -9.22 -43.52 52.25
C ASN A 272 -7.80 -43.26 51.74
N ILE A 273 -7.60 -42.10 51.11
CA ILE A 273 -6.32 -41.65 50.57
C ILE A 273 -5.70 -40.64 51.52
N LYS A 274 -4.46 -40.90 51.96
CA LYS A 274 -3.65 -39.92 52.71
C LYS A 274 -2.92 -39.02 51.72
N TYR A 275 -2.66 -37.78 52.12
CA TYR A 275 -1.86 -36.86 51.32
C TYR A 275 -0.63 -36.36 52.08
N ARG A 276 0.43 -36.04 51.35
CA ARG A 276 1.65 -35.38 51.86
C ARG A 276 1.95 -34.10 51.07
N MET A 277 2.50 -33.11 51.75
CA MET A 277 2.98 -31.87 51.13
C MET A 277 4.41 -32.07 50.61
N ALA A 278 4.64 -31.68 49.35
CA ALA A 278 5.97 -31.64 48.75
C ALA A 278 6.60 -30.24 48.93
N ASP A 279 7.92 -30.15 48.70
CA ASP A 279 8.66 -28.89 48.67
C ASP A 279 8.15 -27.95 47.56
N GLY A 280 8.48 -26.65 47.67
CA GLY A 280 8.11 -25.64 46.69
C GLY A 280 8.61 -25.96 45.27
N LEU A 281 7.83 -25.55 44.27
CA LEU A 281 8.16 -25.76 42.86
C LEU A 281 9.34 -24.86 42.44
N THR A 282 10.38 -25.47 41.85
CA THR A 282 11.44 -24.79 41.10
C THR A 282 11.18 -24.99 39.61
N ILE A 283 11.83 -24.23 38.73
CA ILE A 283 11.70 -24.42 37.27
C ILE A 283 11.99 -25.88 36.87
N ASP A 284 13.06 -26.46 37.40
CA ASP A 284 13.47 -27.84 37.10
C ASP A 284 12.50 -28.89 37.66
N THR A 285 11.95 -28.70 38.88
CA THR A 285 10.98 -29.66 39.45
C THR A 285 9.61 -29.50 38.80
N TYR A 286 9.22 -28.28 38.42
CA TYR A 286 8.01 -28.00 37.66
C TYR A 286 8.02 -28.65 36.28
N GLU A 287 9.10 -28.47 35.51
CA GLU A 287 9.25 -29.07 34.17
C GLU A 287 9.19 -30.59 34.26
N LYS A 288 9.92 -31.20 35.22
CA LYS A 288 9.90 -32.66 35.41
C LYS A 288 8.53 -33.19 35.85
N LEU A 289 7.84 -32.48 36.75
CA LEU A 289 6.53 -32.88 37.26
C LEU A 289 5.46 -32.82 36.17
N LEU A 290 5.45 -31.75 35.37
CA LEU A 290 4.39 -31.49 34.40
C LEU A 290 4.75 -31.88 32.96
N LYS A 291 5.94 -32.41 32.68
CA LYS A 291 6.40 -32.74 31.32
C LYS A 291 5.31 -33.37 30.43
N LYS A 292 4.69 -34.45 30.90
CA LYS A 292 3.62 -35.16 30.15
C LYS A 292 2.39 -34.28 29.92
N LYS A 293 2.02 -33.42 30.88
CA LYS A 293 0.91 -32.47 30.76
C LYS A 293 1.26 -31.29 29.86
N ILE A 294 2.49 -30.78 29.91
CA ILE A 294 3.01 -29.74 29.01
C ILE A 294 2.99 -30.25 27.56
N GLU A 295 3.46 -31.47 27.31
CA GLU A 295 3.38 -32.12 25.99
C GLU A 295 1.93 -32.31 25.52
N TYR A 296 1.04 -32.73 26.42
CA TYR A 296 -0.39 -32.82 26.14
C TYR A 296 -0.98 -31.46 25.73
N PHE A 297 -0.73 -30.40 26.50
CA PHE A 297 -1.25 -29.06 26.19
C PHE A 297 -0.61 -28.45 24.94
N MET A 298 0.68 -28.69 24.66
CA MET A 298 1.29 -28.27 23.39
C MET A 298 0.62 -28.94 22.19
N ASN A 299 0.28 -30.22 22.28
CA ASN A 299 -0.45 -30.91 21.22
C ASN A 299 -1.89 -30.40 21.11
N GLN A 300 -2.54 -30.11 22.23
CA GLN A 300 -3.86 -29.48 22.26
C GLN A 300 -3.85 -28.09 21.60
N LEU A 301 -2.84 -27.25 21.89
CA LEU A 301 -2.67 -25.95 21.24
C LEU A 301 -2.50 -26.08 19.72
N LYS A 302 -1.73 -27.07 19.23
CA LYS A 302 -1.61 -27.33 17.79
C LYS A 302 -2.97 -27.66 17.15
N ILE A 303 -3.79 -28.48 17.80
CA ILE A 303 -5.11 -28.87 17.30
C ILE A 303 -6.05 -27.68 17.31
N LEU A 304 -6.14 -26.95 18.43
CA LEU A 304 -6.95 -25.73 18.55
C LEU A 304 -6.57 -24.70 17.49
N LYS A 305 -5.28 -24.55 17.19
CA LYS A 305 -4.79 -23.65 16.15
C LYS A 305 -5.14 -24.13 14.73
N VAL A 306 -5.15 -25.44 14.46
CA VAL A 306 -5.60 -26.01 13.18
C VAL A 306 -7.12 -25.86 13.00
N VAL A 307 -7.89 -25.96 14.08
CA VAL A 307 -9.35 -25.77 14.10
C VAL A 307 -9.73 -24.30 13.90
N ASN A 308 -8.97 -23.37 14.49
CA ASN A 308 -9.04 -21.92 14.23
C ASN A 308 -10.44 -21.29 14.38
N THR A 309 -11.15 -21.62 15.47
CA THR A 309 -12.44 -21.01 15.83
C THR A 309 -12.29 -20.00 16.97
N VAL A 310 -13.28 -19.11 17.15
CA VAL A 310 -13.29 -18.11 18.25
C VAL A 310 -13.18 -18.77 19.63
N GLU A 311 -13.81 -19.93 19.80
CA GLU A 311 -13.74 -20.74 21.02
C GLU A 311 -12.35 -21.35 21.21
N SER A 312 -11.71 -21.80 20.12
CA SER A 312 -10.34 -22.32 20.14
C SER A 312 -9.34 -21.25 20.55
N ASP A 313 -9.48 -20.02 20.04
CA ASP A 313 -8.64 -18.88 20.42
C ASP A 313 -8.80 -18.50 21.89
N LYS A 314 -10.03 -18.53 22.41
CA LYS A 314 -10.27 -18.34 23.85
C LYS A 314 -9.57 -19.41 24.68
N GLU A 315 -9.67 -20.68 24.28
CA GLU A 315 -9.02 -21.80 24.98
C GLU A 315 -7.48 -21.70 24.89
N ILE A 316 -6.92 -21.32 23.74
CA ILE A 316 -5.48 -21.04 23.57
C ILE A 316 -5.02 -19.95 24.54
N ASN A 317 -5.73 -18.82 24.59
CA ASN A 317 -5.36 -17.70 25.46
C ASN A 317 -5.43 -18.08 26.95
N ILE A 318 -6.42 -18.86 27.36
CA ILE A 318 -6.53 -19.36 28.74
C ILE A 318 -5.34 -20.25 29.12
N ILE A 319 -4.93 -21.15 28.22
CA ILE A 319 -3.77 -22.03 28.44
C ILE A 319 -2.49 -21.21 28.56
N LEU A 320 -2.27 -20.27 27.64
CA LEU A 320 -1.08 -19.41 27.63
C LEU A 320 -1.00 -18.55 28.88
N ASP A 321 -2.09 -17.89 29.26
CA ASP A 321 -2.14 -17.00 30.42
C ASP A 321 -1.80 -17.73 31.73
N TYR A 322 -2.29 -18.96 31.90
CA TYR A 322 -1.94 -19.78 33.06
C TYR A 322 -0.43 -20.09 33.11
N PHE A 323 0.15 -20.57 32.00
CA PHE A 323 1.57 -20.94 31.98
C PHE A 323 2.49 -19.71 32.04
N GLN A 324 2.07 -18.58 31.48
CA GLN A 324 2.82 -17.32 31.56
C GLN A 324 2.84 -16.74 32.97
N ARG A 325 1.73 -16.83 33.72
CA ARG A 325 1.71 -16.44 35.14
C ARG A 325 2.64 -17.29 35.99
N ILE A 326 2.65 -18.61 35.76
CA ILE A 326 3.57 -19.51 36.48
C ILE A 326 5.03 -19.21 36.12
N GLU A 327 5.35 -19.00 34.84
CA GLU A 327 6.71 -18.65 34.46
C GLU A 327 7.14 -17.31 35.07
N ASN A 328 6.28 -16.31 35.06
CA ASN A 328 6.56 -15.02 35.70
C ASN A 328 6.78 -15.16 37.21
N SER A 329 5.99 -15.98 37.92
CA SER A 329 6.16 -16.19 39.36
C SER A 329 7.42 -17.00 39.69
N LEU A 330 7.85 -17.91 38.81
CA LEU A 330 9.11 -18.63 38.93
C LEU A 330 10.33 -17.74 38.59
N LEU A 331 10.19 -16.78 37.66
CA LEU A 331 11.27 -15.89 37.18
C LEU A 331 11.43 -14.60 38.00
N ALA A 332 10.43 -14.18 38.79
CA ALA A 332 10.48 -12.96 39.58
C ALA A 332 11.60 -12.92 40.66
N ASN A 333 12.35 -14.02 40.83
CA ASN A 333 13.41 -14.15 41.82
C ASN A 333 14.85 -13.96 41.26
N GLU A 334 15.06 -13.62 39.97
CA GLU A 334 16.40 -13.41 39.39
C GLU A 334 16.61 -11.98 38.84
N ASN A 335 17.55 -11.24 39.44
CA ASN A 335 17.88 -9.82 39.15
C ASN A 335 18.83 -9.63 37.93
N ASP A 336 18.35 -9.86 36.70
CA ASP A 336 19.20 -9.87 35.49
C ASP A 336 19.46 -8.50 34.82
N VAL A 337 18.69 -7.46 35.13
CA VAL A 337 18.90 -6.10 34.55
C VAL A 337 20.22 -5.48 35.06
N SER A 338 20.76 -5.98 36.16
CA SER A 338 22.00 -5.50 36.79
C SER A 338 23.25 -5.71 35.93
N VAL A 339 23.27 -6.69 35.02
CA VAL A 339 24.44 -7.02 34.19
C VAL A 339 24.66 -5.97 33.08
N LEU A 340 23.59 -5.50 32.42
CA LEU A 340 23.68 -4.45 31.39
C LEU A 340 23.94 -3.05 31.95
N LEU A 341 23.49 -2.78 33.19
CA LEU A 341 23.65 -1.48 33.82
C LEU A 341 25.09 -1.21 34.29
N ASN A 342 25.93 -2.26 34.40
CA ASN A 342 27.29 -2.16 34.92
C ASN A 342 28.38 -2.15 33.82
N ASP A 343 28.10 -2.61 32.60
CA ASP A 343 29.06 -2.66 31.48
C ASP A 343 28.36 -2.41 30.12
N SER A 344 28.72 -1.33 29.43
CA SER A 344 28.17 -0.91 28.13
C SER A 344 28.88 -1.51 26.91
N SER A 345 29.91 -2.34 27.12
CA SER A 345 30.72 -2.94 26.06
C SER A 345 29.92 -3.89 25.15
N LEU A 346 30.39 -4.10 23.91
CA LEU A 346 29.80 -5.09 23.01
C LEU A 346 29.89 -6.51 23.57
N ARG A 347 30.93 -6.83 24.34
CA ARG A 347 31.08 -8.13 25.02
C ARG A 347 29.98 -8.35 26.07
N ALA A 348 29.69 -7.33 26.88
CA ALA A 348 28.59 -7.40 27.85
C ALA A 348 27.23 -7.57 27.17
N ARG A 349 26.99 -6.87 26.05
CA ARG A 349 25.77 -7.05 25.24
C ARG A 349 25.65 -8.46 24.67
N LEU A 350 26.74 -9.01 24.14
CA LEU A 350 26.78 -10.37 23.64
C LEU A 350 26.45 -11.38 24.76
N GLN A 351 27.02 -11.21 25.96
CA GLN A 351 26.72 -12.05 27.11
C GLN A 351 25.25 -11.93 27.55
N HIS A 352 24.70 -10.72 27.60
CA HIS A 352 23.29 -10.51 27.89
C HIS A 352 22.38 -11.16 26.83
N MET A 353 22.73 -11.09 25.54
CA MET A 353 22.01 -11.81 24.49
C MET A 353 22.10 -13.33 24.68
N LYS A 354 23.28 -13.87 25.02
CA LYS A 354 23.47 -15.30 25.32
C LYS A 354 22.57 -15.76 26.46
N ILE A 355 22.53 -15.01 27.56
CA ILE A 355 21.68 -15.30 28.72
C ILE A 355 20.21 -15.28 28.31
N ASN A 356 19.78 -14.27 27.55
CA ASN A 356 18.40 -14.19 27.06
C ASN A 356 18.04 -15.31 26.10
N ILE A 357 18.93 -15.70 25.17
CA ILE A 357 18.70 -16.83 24.26
C ILE A 357 18.62 -18.14 25.05
N ALA A 358 19.51 -18.35 26.01
CA ALA A 358 19.48 -19.52 26.89
C ALA A 358 18.17 -19.59 27.69
N ARG A 359 17.69 -18.43 28.19
CA ARG A 359 16.39 -18.32 28.87
C ARG A 359 15.22 -18.63 27.93
N LYS A 360 15.22 -18.03 26.74
CA LYS A 360 14.24 -18.31 25.67
C LYS A 360 14.18 -19.80 25.31
N LYS A 361 15.33 -20.47 25.18
CA LYS A 361 15.39 -21.91 24.89
C LYS A 361 14.83 -22.79 26.00
N LYS A 362 14.94 -22.35 27.27
CA LYS A 362 14.42 -23.05 28.45
C LYS A 362 12.93 -22.76 28.74
N SER A 363 12.39 -21.66 28.22
CA SER A 363 10.98 -21.28 28.39
C SER A 363 10.04 -22.18 27.57
N PHE A 364 9.26 -23.04 28.25
CA PHE A 364 8.18 -23.82 27.61
C PHE A 364 6.99 -22.93 27.23
N VAL A 365 6.77 -21.81 27.93
CA VAL A 365 5.75 -20.80 27.59
C VAL A 365 6.07 -20.19 26.23
N MET A 366 7.34 -19.87 25.95
CA MET A 366 7.71 -19.33 24.65
C MET A 366 7.48 -20.35 23.53
N ARG A 367 7.69 -21.65 23.77
CA ARG A 367 7.33 -22.70 22.79
C ARG A 367 5.82 -22.82 22.58
N MET A 368 5.02 -22.69 23.65
CA MET A 368 3.55 -22.65 23.56
C MET A 368 3.06 -21.39 22.83
N SER A 369 3.64 -20.24 23.13
CA SER A 369 3.37 -18.97 22.45
C SER A 369 3.83 -19.01 21.00
N GLN A 370 4.94 -19.67 20.68
CA GLN A 370 5.36 -19.91 19.30
C GLN A 370 4.34 -20.76 18.55
N ILE A 371 3.80 -21.83 19.15
CA ILE A 371 2.73 -22.64 18.53
C ILE A 371 1.44 -21.80 18.35
N ALA A 372 1.09 -20.97 19.34
CA ALA A 372 -0.09 -20.11 19.27
C ALA A 372 0.05 -18.98 18.24
N ASN A 373 1.26 -18.44 18.10
CA ASN A 373 1.63 -17.37 17.17
C ASN A 373 2.22 -17.89 15.85
N ASP A 374 2.29 -19.22 15.64
CA ASP A 374 2.70 -19.82 14.37
C ASP A 374 1.56 -19.66 13.38
N ASP A 375 1.47 -18.44 12.90
CA ASP A 375 0.42 -18.04 12.01
C ASP A 375 0.63 -18.61 10.61
N LYS A 376 1.77 -19.26 10.28
CA LYS A 376 1.97 -19.95 8.98
C LYS A 376 0.96 -21.08 8.75
N VAL A 377 0.30 -21.59 9.80
CA VAL A 377 -0.74 -22.64 9.70
C VAL A 377 -2.15 -22.05 9.46
N SER A 378 -2.42 -20.81 9.89
CA SER A 378 -3.70 -20.10 9.68
C SER A 378 -3.63 -18.99 8.61
N GLN A 379 -2.43 -18.65 8.13
CA GLN A 379 -2.16 -17.55 7.18
C GLN A 379 -2.13 -17.98 5.72
N LEU A 380 -3.32 -18.27 5.21
CA LEU A 380 -3.72 -17.50 4.03
C LEU A 380 -4.97 -16.67 4.38
N ASN A 381 -4.65 -15.47 4.88
CA ASN A 381 -5.26 -14.14 4.74
C ASN A 381 -6.70 -13.81 5.20
N SER A 382 -6.81 -12.78 6.06
CA SER A 382 -7.62 -11.53 5.90
C SER A 382 -7.81 -10.81 7.25
N ALA A 383 -7.77 -11.53 8.38
CA ALA A 383 -7.92 -10.96 9.71
C ALA A 383 -6.65 -10.26 10.26
N GLN A 384 -5.44 -10.77 9.95
CA GLN A 384 -4.18 -10.08 10.26
C GLN A 384 -3.94 -8.83 9.38
N GLN A 385 -4.66 -8.72 8.26
CA GLN A 385 -4.74 -7.47 7.52
C GLN A 385 -5.63 -6.44 8.25
N ALA A 386 -6.58 -6.87 9.08
CA ALA A 386 -7.53 -5.98 9.77
C ALA A 386 -7.00 -5.43 11.11
N ASP A 387 -6.26 -6.21 11.91
CA ASP A 387 -5.78 -5.76 13.23
C ASP A 387 -4.41 -5.04 13.20
N TYR A 388 -3.57 -5.31 12.19
CA TYR A 388 -2.41 -4.45 11.89
C TYR A 388 -2.83 -3.07 11.34
N LEU A 389 -4.02 -2.97 10.73
CA LEU A 389 -4.61 -1.72 10.27
C LEU A 389 -5.32 -0.91 11.39
N ARG A 390 -5.42 -1.43 12.61
CA ARG A 390 -6.18 -0.80 13.72
C ARG A 390 -5.34 -0.32 14.89
N THR A 391 -4.01 -0.47 14.87
CA THR A 391 -3.13 -0.07 15.98
C THR A 391 -1.99 0.88 15.62
N ILE A 392 -2.00 1.48 14.43
CA ILE A 392 -1.07 2.58 14.09
C ILE A 392 -1.84 3.76 13.50
N ASP A 393 -2.36 4.60 14.40
CA ASP A 393 -2.85 5.92 14.06
C ASP A 393 -1.67 6.92 14.10
N ALA A 394 -1.10 7.24 12.94
CA ALA A 394 -0.36 8.48 12.64
C ALA A 394 0.02 8.64 11.14
N SER A 395 -0.88 9.26 10.37
CA SER A 395 -0.65 10.44 9.50
C SER A 395 0.28 10.47 8.27
N SER A 396 0.63 9.36 7.58
CA SER A 396 1.32 9.49 6.28
C SER A 396 1.06 8.40 5.23
N LYS A 397 0.84 8.82 3.97
CA LYS A 397 0.73 7.95 2.78
C LYS A 397 2.05 7.23 2.44
N ASN A 398 3.19 7.79 2.82
CA ASN A 398 4.51 7.32 2.42
C ASN A 398 5.02 6.17 3.33
N ALA A 399 4.75 6.20 4.65
CA ALA A 399 4.99 5.06 5.55
C ALA A 399 4.19 3.82 5.12
N ARG A 400 2.91 4.00 4.74
CA ARG A 400 2.09 2.92 4.19
C ARG A 400 2.68 2.35 2.90
N GLY A 401 3.27 3.19 2.05
CA GLY A 401 3.92 2.77 0.80
C GLY A 401 5.26 2.03 0.99
N LEU A 402 6.01 2.35 2.04
CA LEU A 402 7.24 1.63 2.39
C LEU A 402 6.94 0.28 3.04
N ALA A 403 6.01 0.23 4.00
CA ALA A 403 5.56 -1.02 4.61
C ALA A 403 4.93 -1.98 3.57
N ARG A 404 4.10 -1.46 2.64
CA ARG A 404 3.54 -2.25 1.55
C ARG A 404 4.60 -2.77 0.58
N ARG A 405 5.70 -2.05 0.34
CA ARG A 405 6.78 -2.51 -0.54
C ARG A 405 7.56 -3.67 0.09
N ALA A 406 7.89 -3.58 1.37
CA ALA A 406 8.52 -4.67 2.11
C ALA A 406 7.65 -5.94 2.13
N ILE A 407 6.34 -5.78 2.36
CA ILE A 407 5.37 -6.88 2.36
C ILE A 407 5.17 -7.47 0.94
N ALA A 408 5.04 -6.63 -0.09
CA ALA A 408 4.84 -7.07 -1.47
C ALA A 408 6.06 -7.81 -2.05
N GLN A 409 7.26 -7.52 -1.54
CA GLN A 409 8.49 -8.22 -1.92
C GLN A 409 8.73 -9.50 -1.10
N GLY A 410 7.92 -9.79 -0.08
CA GLY A 410 8.10 -10.96 0.78
C GLY A 410 9.43 -10.96 1.54
N LEU A 411 10.00 -9.79 1.82
CA LEU A 411 11.31 -9.67 2.47
C LEU A 411 11.22 -10.07 3.95
N ASP A 412 11.88 -11.17 4.32
CA ASP A 412 12.17 -11.50 5.71
C ASP A 412 13.50 -10.86 6.11
N PHE A 413 13.42 -9.69 6.76
CA PHE A 413 14.61 -8.97 7.24
C PHE A 413 15.50 -9.80 8.16
N ASN A 414 14.92 -10.74 8.93
CA ASN A 414 15.71 -11.61 9.79
C ASN A 414 16.51 -12.57 8.93
N GLU A 415 15.88 -13.23 7.95
CA GLU A 415 16.55 -14.18 7.08
C GLU A 415 17.66 -13.51 6.25
N VAL A 416 17.40 -12.33 5.70
CA VAL A 416 18.39 -11.55 4.95
C VAL A 416 19.61 -11.25 5.83
N LEU A 417 19.40 -10.65 7.01
CA LEU A 417 20.50 -10.32 7.92
C LEU A 417 21.24 -11.56 8.42
N ARG A 418 20.53 -12.64 8.76
CA ARG A 418 21.16 -13.89 9.20
C ARG A 418 22.04 -14.49 8.10
N ASN A 419 21.57 -14.46 6.85
CA ASN A 419 22.35 -14.96 5.72
C ASN A 419 23.58 -14.08 5.46
N GLU A 420 23.46 -12.77 5.52
CA GLU A 420 24.60 -11.85 5.41
C GLU A 420 25.62 -12.06 6.54
N ILE A 421 25.18 -12.20 7.79
CA ILE A 421 26.10 -12.47 8.92
C ILE A 421 26.78 -13.84 8.77
N ARG A 422 26.09 -14.87 8.26
CA ARG A 422 26.74 -16.16 7.93
C ARG A 422 27.78 -16.01 6.85
N ASN A 423 27.48 -15.25 5.80
CA ASN A 423 28.42 -14.97 4.71
C ASN A 423 29.64 -14.19 5.23
N MET A 424 29.43 -13.18 6.06
CA MET A 424 30.51 -12.44 6.73
C MET A 424 31.35 -13.38 7.60
N ALA A 425 30.73 -14.23 8.43
CA ALA A 425 31.46 -15.17 9.28
C ALA A 425 32.32 -16.16 8.46
N GLN A 426 31.82 -16.64 7.32
CA GLN A 426 32.57 -17.52 6.42
C GLN A 426 33.81 -16.86 5.80
N HIS A 427 33.77 -15.54 5.60
CA HIS A 427 34.84 -14.77 4.94
C HIS A 427 35.64 -13.88 5.90
N ILE A 428 35.40 -13.98 7.22
CA ILE A 428 36.01 -13.10 8.24
C ILE A 428 37.56 -13.16 8.25
N ASN A 429 38.13 -14.24 7.71
CA ASN A 429 39.56 -14.41 7.52
C ASN A 429 40.18 -13.38 6.58
N GLU A 430 39.40 -12.77 5.67
CA GLU A 430 39.85 -11.66 4.81
C GLU A 430 40.23 -10.39 5.60
N LEU A 431 39.81 -10.29 6.86
CA LEU A 431 40.07 -9.14 7.75
C LEU A 431 41.00 -9.48 8.93
N GLN A 432 41.61 -10.67 8.96
CA GLN A 432 42.41 -11.11 10.11
C GLN A 432 43.73 -10.35 10.29
N ASP A 433 44.33 -9.86 9.20
CA ASP A 433 45.60 -9.14 9.18
C ASP A 433 45.44 -7.63 9.42
N ILE A 434 44.20 -7.16 9.62
CA ILE A 434 43.91 -5.76 9.90
C ILE A 434 44.09 -5.49 11.40
N ASP A 435 45.04 -4.61 11.71
CA ASP A 435 45.19 -4.01 13.04
C ASP A 435 44.25 -2.81 13.17
N ASP A 436 43.26 -2.92 14.05
CA ASP A 436 42.25 -1.90 14.31
C ASP A 436 42.52 -1.04 15.56
N SER A 437 43.72 -1.13 16.15
CA SER A 437 44.07 -0.37 17.37
C SER A 437 44.01 1.16 17.20
N GLU A 438 44.29 1.66 15.99
CA GLU A 438 44.24 3.09 15.63
C GLU A 438 42.94 3.47 14.89
N HIS A 439 41.97 2.54 14.75
CA HIS A 439 40.68 2.82 14.12
C HIS A 439 39.78 3.64 15.05
N LEU A 440 38.78 4.30 14.46
CA LEU A 440 37.77 5.02 15.24
C LEU A 440 36.99 4.05 16.14
N ALA A 441 37.00 4.33 17.44
CA ALA A 441 36.24 3.62 18.44
C ALA A 441 35.06 4.46 18.94
N SER A 442 33.95 3.81 19.25
CA SER A 442 32.80 4.47 19.85
C SER A 442 33.11 4.94 21.27
N PHE A 443 32.81 6.19 21.63
CA PHE A 443 32.98 6.67 23.00
C PHE A 443 32.07 5.95 24.02
N TYR A 444 31.04 5.25 23.56
CA TYR A 444 30.07 4.57 24.43
C TYR A 444 30.42 3.09 24.68
N SER A 445 30.69 2.32 23.63
CA SER A 445 31.08 0.90 23.73
C SER A 445 32.59 0.68 23.83
N GLN A 446 33.40 1.69 23.48
CA GLN A 446 34.86 1.62 23.34
C GLN A 446 35.33 0.58 22.30
N ASP A 447 34.47 0.26 21.33
CA ASP A 447 34.72 -0.75 20.30
C ASP A 447 34.75 -0.12 18.90
N THR A 448 35.48 -0.75 17.97
CA THR A 448 35.67 -0.29 16.59
C THR A 448 34.62 -0.91 15.65
N THR A 449 34.60 -0.45 14.39
CA THR A 449 33.79 -1.11 13.34
C THR A 449 34.22 -2.56 13.11
N LEU A 450 35.52 -2.84 13.12
CA LEU A 450 36.03 -4.21 12.93
C LEU A 450 35.74 -5.10 14.14
N GLY A 451 35.88 -4.59 15.35
CA GLY A 451 35.50 -5.30 16.57
C GLY A 451 34.00 -5.60 16.63
N GLY A 452 33.15 -4.70 16.14
CA GLY A 452 31.74 -4.94 15.88
C GLY A 452 31.47 -6.10 14.92
N ILE A 453 32.13 -6.10 13.75
CA ILE A 453 32.03 -7.17 12.74
C ILE A 453 32.45 -8.53 13.35
N ARG A 454 33.58 -8.56 14.07
CA ARG A 454 34.07 -9.77 14.75
C ARG A 454 33.05 -10.27 15.78
N THR A 455 32.46 -9.38 16.56
CA THR A 455 31.46 -9.71 17.60
C THR A 455 30.18 -10.27 17.00
N VAL A 456 29.64 -9.67 15.92
CA VAL A 456 28.41 -10.18 15.30
C VAL A 456 28.65 -11.52 14.58
N CYS A 457 29.83 -11.73 13.96
CA CYS A 457 30.19 -13.01 13.36
C CYS A 457 30.34 -14.13 14.41
N GLN A 458 30.69 -13.79 15.65
CA GLN A 458 30.74 -14.76 16.75
C GLN A 458 29.36 -15.40 17.03
N LEU A 459 28.26 -14.67 16.82
CA LEU A 459 26.90 -15.23 16.95
C LEU A 459 26.66 -16.37 15.94
N ALA A 460 27.22 -16.27 14.74
CA ALA A 460 27.13 -17.32 13.73
C ALA A 460 27.98 -18.54 14.13
N HIS A 461 29.23 -18.32 14.55
CA HIS A 461 30.12 -19.40 14.98
C HIS A 461 29.59 -20.19 16.19
N GLU A 462 28.83 -19.54 17.07
CA GLU A 462 28.23 -20.18 18.24
C GLU A 462 26.83 -20.75 18.01
N ASN A 463 26.32 -20.73 16.77
CA ASN A 463 24.97 -21.18 16.41
C ASN A 463 23.85 -20.49 17.24
N LEU A 464 24.04 -19.20 17.55
CA LEU A 464 23.06 -18.38 18.28
C LEU A 464 22.24 -17.48 17.35
N LEU A 465 22.71 -17.29 16.12
CA LEU A 465 22.16 -16.34 15.16
C LEU A 465 20.68 -16.59 14.80
N ASP A 466 20.23 -17.84 14.77
CA ASP A 466 18.83 -18.19 14.47
C ASP A 466 17.84 -17.79 15.58
N ASP A 467 18.34 -17.53 16.78
CA ASP A 467 17.56 -17.10 17.94
C ASP A 467 17.54 -15.57 18.13
N VAL A 468 18.24 -14.83 17.27
CA VAL A 468 18.33 -13.35 17.28
C VAL A 468 17.50 -12.77 16.13
N ASP A 469 16.73 -11.73 16.41
CA ASP A 469 15.97 -10.99 15.42
C ASP A 469 16.82 -9.89 14.76
N ALA A 470 16.29 -9.27 13.71
CA ALA A 470 16.98 -8.23 12.95
C ALA A 470 17.41 -7.05 13.84
N ASN A 471 16.56 -6.64 14.79
CA ASN A 471 16.88 -5.57 15.73
C ASN A 471 18.05 -5.94 16.65
N GLY A 472 18.04 -7.17 17.19
CA GLY A 472 19.16 -7.68 17.97
C GLY A 472 20.46 -7.75 17.16
N ILE A 473 20.40 -8.19 15.90
CA ILE A 473 21.58 -8.18 15.02
C ILE A 473 22.11 -6.75 14.85
N LEU A 474 21.26 -5.78 14.53
CA LEU A 474 21.68 -4.39 14.29
C LEU A 474 22.18 -3.68 15.56
N GLN A 475 21.77 -4.12 16.76
CA GLN A 475 22.33 -3.69 18.04
C GLN A 475 23.72 -4.27 18.34
N MET A 476 24.21 -5.19 17.49
CA MET A 476 25.55 -5.74 17.56
C MET A 476 26.44 -5.25 16.41
N VAL A 477 25.84 -4.78 15.30
CA VAL A 477 26.59 -4.18 14.18
C VAL A 477 27.05 -2.76 14.57
N ASN A 478 28.24 -2.70 15.15
CA ASN A 478 28.87 -1.47 15.64
C ASN A 478 29.55 -0.66 14.52
N LEU A 479 28.81 -0.16 13.53
CA LEU A 479 29.38 0.74 12.51
C LEU A 479 29.66 2.11 13.13
N VAL A 480 30.92 2.39 13.45
CA VAL A 480 31.35 3.64 14.08
C VAL A 480 31.36 4.79 13.06
N GLY A 481 30.96 5.98 13.50
CA GLY A 481 30.89 7.15 12.65
C GLY A 481 30.77 8.44 13.43
N ILE A 482 30.44 9.52 12.71
CA ILE A 482 30.26 10.85 13.28
C ILE A 482 28.81 10.98 13.77
N PRO A 483 28.57 11.31 15.04
CA PRO A 483 27.24 11.62 15.51
C PRO A 483 26.73 12.92 14.89
N CYS A 484 25.44 12.96 14.58
CA CYS A 484 24.82 14.12 13.97
C CYS A 484 23.38 14.34 14.43
N SER A 485 22.92 15.57 14.24
CA SER A 485 21.50 15.91 14.29
C SER A 485 20.96 16.05 12.87
N GLY A 486 19.83 15.41 12.63
CA GLY A 486 19.12 15.46 11.36
C GLY A 486 17.64 15.15 11.58
N PRO A 487 16.76 15.52 10.64
CA PRO A 487 15.35 15.19 10.73
C PRO A 487 15.16 13.67 10.66
N VAL A 488 14.31 13.17 11.54
CA VAL A 488 13.80 11.80 11.47
C VAL A 488 12.47 11.84 10.73
N GLY A 489 12.32 10.99 9.72
CA GLY A 489 11.14 10.99 8.86
C GLY A 489 11.20 9.84 7.86
N GLU A 490 10.25 9.76 6.95
CA GLU A 490 10.10 8.54 6.16
C GLU A 490 11.10 8.42 5.00
N PHE A 491 11.64 9.55 4.52
CA PHE A 491 12.62 9.65 3.43
C PHE A 491 12.55 8.47 2.43
N PRO A 492 11.44 8.30 1.69
CA PRO A 492 11.29 7.21 0.71
C PRO A 492 12.33 7.32 -0.41
N ASP A 493 12.87 8.52 -0.58
CA ASP A 493 14.05 8.83 -1.36
C ASP A 493 15.15 9.36 -0.42
N PRO A 494 16.17 8.56 -0.09
CA PRO A 494 17.21 8.94 0.86
C PRO A 494 18.03 10.15 0.39
N MET A 495 18.05 10.46 -0.92
CA MET A 495 18.78 11.61 -1.46
C MET A 495 18.24 12.96 -0.96
N THR A 496 17.04 12.98 -0.37
CA THR A 496 16.39 14.19 0.17
C THR A 496 16.73 14.46 1.63
N TRP A 497 17.37 13.52 2.32
CA TRP A 497 17.80 13.69 3.71
C TRP A 497 18.97 14.66 3.79
N ARG A 498 18.96 15.52 4.81
CA ARG A 498 19.98 16.54 5.06
C ARG A 498 20.35 16.52 6.52
N VAL A 499 21.64 16.73 6.80
CA VAL A 499 22.16 16.82 8.17
C VAL A 499 22.03 18.27 8.62
N ASN A 500 21.51 18.49 9.82
CA ASN A 500 21.41 19.82 10.41
C ASN A 500 22.74 20.23 11.04
N GLU A 501 23.39 19.31 11.75
CA GLU A 501 24.62 19.57 12.48
C GLU A 501 25.46 18.29 12.62
N LEU A 502 26.79 18.42 12.49
CA LEU A 502 27.77 17.36 12.72
C LEU A 502 28.49 17.60 14.05
N TYR A 503 28.65 16.54 14.84
CA TYR A 503 29.34 16.59 16.13
C TYR A 503 30.75 16.03 16.02
N LEU A 504 31.63 16.82 15.40
CA LEU A 504 33.00 16.42 15.14
C LEU A 504 33.80 16.21 16.44
N GLY A 505 34.75 15.27 16.39
CA GLY A 505 35.64 14.95 17.53
C GLY A 505 35.00 14.01 18.56
N SER A 506 33.76 13.59 18.33
CA SER A 506 33.11 12.47 19.01
C SER A 506 32.80 11.39 17.99
N TYR A 507 32.98 10.12 18.35
CA TYR A 507 32.68 9.00 17.47
C TYR A 507 31.80 8.00 18.21
N VAL A 508 30.77 7.50 17.55
CA VAL A 508 29.80 6.55 18.13
C VAL A 508 29.20 5.72 17.01
N SER A 509 28.64 4.56 17.33
CA SER A 509 27.84 3.80 16.37
C SER A 509 26.35 4.07 16.55
N LEU A 510 25.56 3.90 15.48
CA LEU A 510 24.10 3.99 15.61
C LEU A 510 23.56 2.91 16.57
N SER A 511 24.17 1.73 16.57
CA SER A 511 23.88 0.67 17.52
C SER A 511 23.94 1.16 18.97
N ASP A 512 25.01 1.87 19.33
CA ASP A 512 25.20 2.42 20.67
C ASP A 512 24.16 3.49 21.00
N VAL A 513 23.82 4.35 20.05
CA VAL A 513 22.75 5.35 20.22
C VAL A 513 21.41 4.67 20.52
N LEU A 514 21.07 3.60 19.80
CA LEU A 514 19.84 2.84 20.02
C LEU A 514 19.85 2.08 21.36
N THR A 515 20.98 1.46 21.72
CA THR A 515 21.14 0.78 23.01
C THR A 515 21.01 1.75 24.17
N ALA A 516 21.69 2.89 24.12
CA ALA A 516 21.62 3.92 25.15
C ALA A 516 20.18 4.46 25.31
N PHE A 517 19.46 4.66 24.21
CA PHE A 517 18.06 5.07 24.23
C PHE A 517 17.15 4.06 24.94
N ILE A 518 17.38 2.75 24.72
CA ILE A 518 16.63 1.69 25.41
C ILE A 518 16.97 1.67 26.89
N GLN A 519 18.25 1.72 27.25
CA GLN A 519 18.71 1.68 28.64
C GLN A 519 18.25 2.89 29.46
N SER A 520 18.15 4.06 28.83
CA SER A 520 17.76 5.30 29.48
C SER A 520 16.24 5.52 29.55
N HIS A 521 15.44 4.53 29.12
CA HIS A 521 13.98 4.62 28.97
C HIS A 521 13.53 5.77 28.07
N GLY A 522 14.22 5.96 26.95
CA GLY A 522 13.82 6.88 25.88
C GLY A 522 14.53 8.24 25.91
N LYS A 523 15.61 8.41 26.68
CA LYS A 523 16.45 9.61 26.60
C LYS A 523 17.52 9.43 25.51
N PRO A 524 17.73 10.42 24.62
CA PRO A 524 18.76 10.34 23.60
C PRO A 524 20.16 10.28 24.24
N LEU A 525 21.08 9.59 23.56
CA LEU A 525 22.50 9.65 23.91
C LEU A 525 23.03 11.04 23.58
N GLN A 526 23.89 11.60 24.45
CA GLN A 526 24.45 12.93 24.27
C GLN A 526 25.93 12.87 23.93
N THR A 527 26.41 13.86 23.19
CA THR A 527 27.83 14.04 22.89
C THR A 527 28.64 14.34 24.15
N PRO A 528 29.85 13.78 24.29
CA PRO A 528 30.79 14.18 25.33
C PRO A 528 31.06 15.69 25.28
N ALA A 529 31.19 16.31 26.45
CA ALA A 529 31.49 17.74 26.67
C ALA A 529 30.44 18.76 26.19
N THR A 530 29.75 18.54 25.08
CA THR A 530 28.77 19.50 24.52
C THR A 530 27.32 19.21 24.90
N ASN A 531 27.03 18.00 25.40
CA ASN A 531 25.69 17.56 25.83
C ASN A 531 24.60 17.76 24.76
N LYS A 532 24.97 17.65 23.48
CA LYS A 532 24.01 17.75 22.37
C LYS A 532 23.43 16.37 22.09
N ASP A 533 22.13 16.32 21.82
CA ASP A 533 21.42 15.07 21.56
C ASP A 533 21.87 14.47 20.21
N ILE A 534 22.28 13.21 20.25
CA ILE A 534 22.67 12.45 19.07
C ILE A 534 21.44 11.77 18.50
N ILE A 535 21.06 12.17 17.29
CA ILE A 535 19.88 11.62 16.62
C ILE A 535 20.28 10.50 15.66
N ASN A 536 21.35 10.71 14.88
CA ASN A 536 21.83 9.76 13.88
C ASN A 536 23.37 9.73 13.86
N VAL A 537 23.94 8.81 13.08
CA VAL A 537 25.37 8.61 12.92
C VAL A 537 25.70 8.45 11.44
N ILE A 538 26.73 9.15 10.97
CA ILE A 538 27.26 9.02 9.62
C ILE A 538 28.49 8.10 9.65
N PRO A 539 28.41 6.88 9.08
CA PRO A 539 29.48 5.91 9.21
C PRO A 539 30.78 6.39 8.54
N ILE A 540 31.90 6.14 9.21
CA ILE A 540 33.25 6.28 8.64
C ILE A 540 33.90 4.89 8.67
N ILE A 541 34.52 4.48 7.57
CA ILE A 541 35.24 3.21 7.50
C ILE A 541 36.71 3.49 7.24
N ASP A 542 37.55 3.30 8.26
CA ASP A 542 38.97 3.68 8.23
C ASP A 542 39.81 2.82 7.25
N ASP A 543 39.49 1.52 7.09
CA ASP A 543 40.18 0.62 6.15
C ASP A 543 39.26 0.24 4.96
N LYS A 544 39.75 0.44 3.74
CA LYS A 544 39.04 0.11 2.50
C LYS A 544 38.60 -1.35 2.42
N ARG A 545 39.40 -2.29 2.96
CA ARG A 545 39.08 -3.73 2.97
C ARG A 545 37.84 -4.01 3.80
N ILE A 546 37.65 -3.32 4.92
CA ILE A 546 36.44 -3.43 5.76
C ILE A 546 35.20 -2.97 4.97
N ALA A 547 35.31 -1.84 4.27
CA ALA A 547 34.21 -1.32 3.46
C ALA A 547 33.85 -2.25 2.30
N GLN A 548 34.85 -2.77 1.58
CA GLN A 548 34.66 -3.73 0.49
C GLN A 548 34.06 -5.06 0.99
N PHE A 549 34.49 -5.51 2.17
CA PHE A 549 33.95 -6.69 2.84
C PHE A 549 32.47 -6.50 3.18
N LEU A 550 32.09 -5.36 3.78
CA LEU A 550 30.69 -5.05 4.07
C LEU A 550 29.86 -4.94 2.79
N GLN A 551 30.37 -4.35 1.72
CA GLN A 551 29.65 -4.34 0.43
C GLN A 551 29.46 -5.73 -0.17
N SER A 552 30.43 -6.62 0.00
CA SER A 552 30.41 -7.96 -0.62
C SER A 552 29.54 -8.95 0.16
N TYR A 553 29.55 -8.85 1.50
CA TYR A 553 28.95 -9.85 2.38
C TYR A 553 27.85 -9.34 3.31
N GLY A 554 27.73 -8.01 3.50
CA GLY A 554 26.83 -7.36 4.46
C GLY A 554 26.17 -6.10 3.91
N SER A 555 25.79 -6.10 2.63
CA SER A 555 25.28 -4.90 1.95
C SER A 555 23.98 -4.39 2.57
N SER A 556 23.07 -5.29 2.95
CA SER A 556 21.79 -4.96 3.57
C SER A 556 21.98 -4.44 5.00
N ILE A 557 22.98 -4.94 5.73
CA ILE A 557 23.35 -4.39 7.05
C ILE A 557 23.66 -2.90 6.96
N LEU A 558 24.45 -2.47 5.97
CA LEU A 558 24.75 -1.05 5.75
C LEU A 558 23.47 -0.24 5.53
N GLU A 559 22.61 -0.72 4.63
CA GLU A 559 21.36 -0.06 4.28
C GLU A 559 20.37 0.01 5.45
N TYR A 560 20.24 -1.08 6.21
CA TYR A 560 19.32 -1.17 7.33
C TYR A 560 19.78 -0.34 8.50
N THR A 561 21.07 -0.35 8.85
CA THR A 561 21.61 0.53 9.89
C THR A 561 21.35 1.99 9.53
N SER A 562 21.70 2.43 8.32
CA SER A 562 21.42 3.80 7.89
C SER A 562 19.93 4.13 7.83
N SER A 563 19.08 3.16 7.45
CA SER A 563 17.62 3.33 7.43
C SER A 563 17.04 3.55 8.83
N VAL A 564 17.47 2.79 9.84
CA VAL A 564 17.03 2.99 11.23
C VAL A 564 17.41 4.37 11.73
N GLY A 565 18.60 4.86 11.33
CA GLY A 565 19.07 6.20 11.66
C GLY A 565 18.18 7.30 11.10
N MET A 566 17.82 7.19 9.80
CA MET A 566 17.03 8.20 9.10
C MET A 566 15.52 8.12 9.39
N ARG A 567 14.99 6.91 9.55
CA ARG A 567 13.55 6.61 9.49
C ARG A 567 12.97 5.98 10.74
N ARG A 568 13.82 5.53 11.68
CA ARG A 568 13.44 4.71 12.85
C ARG A 568 12.67 3.43 12.49
N LEU A 569 12.82 2.97 11.25
CA LEU A 569 12.22 1.76 10.74
C LEU A 569 13.19 1.02 9.83
N LEU A 570 13.10 -0.31 9.84
CA LEU A 570 13.81 -1.17 8.90
C LEU A 570 13.13 -1.07 7.54
N ALA A 571 13.85 -0.53 6.56
CA ALA A 571 13.41 -0.52 5.18
C ALA A 571 14.61 -0.78 4.27
N ASP A 572 14.40 -1.67 3.32
CA ASP A 572 15.33 -1.92 2.24
C ASP A 572 15.13 -0.87 1.14
N VAL A 573 15.75 0.29 1.34
CA VAL A 573 15.77 1.37 0.35
C VAL A 573 17.20 1.49 -0.18
N PRO A 574 17.45 1.16 -1.46
CA PRO A 574 18.79 1.17 -2.03
C PRO A 574 19.50 2.51 -1.84
N MET A 575 20.81 2.45 -1.61
CA MET A 575 21.70 3.61 -1.46
C MET A 575 21.42 4.50 -0.23
N THR A 576 20.61 4.06 0.73
CA THR A 576 20.41 4.78 1.99
C THR A 576 21.75 5.02 2.71
N ALA A 577 22.64 4.02 2.75
CA ALA A 577 23.97 4.17 3.33
C ALA A 577 24.81 5.20 2.56
N GLY A 578 24.86 5.09 1.23
CA GLY A 578 25.58 6.04 0.37
C GLY A 578 25.09 7.49 0.55
N TYR A 579 23.78 7.70 0.58
CA TYR A 579 23.21 9.04 0.76
C TYR A 579 23.34 9.58 2.19
N THR A 580 23.41 8.71 3.21
CA THR A 580 23.73 9.13 4.59
C THR A 580 25.13 9.76 4.66
N ILE A 581 26.11 9.10 4.03
CA ILE A 581 27.49 9.60 3.93
C ILE A 581 27.53 10.86 3.06
N CYS A 582 26.83 10.85 1.92
CA CYS A 582 26.71 12.00 1.02
C CYS A 582 26.17 13.25 1.73
N ALA A 583 25.18 13.10 2.61
CA ALA A 583 24.62 14.20 3.38
C ALA A 583 25.64 14.75 4.39
N GLY A 584 26.49 13.90 4.96
CA GLY A 584 27.63 14.32 5.78
C GLY A 584 28.68 15.11 5.00
N ILE A 585 29.05 14.63 3.80
CA ILE A 585 29.95 15.36 2.90
C ILE A 585 29.37 16.73 2.57
N TRP A 586 28.09 16.77 2.18
CA TRP A 586 27.42 18.03 1.84
C TRP A 586 27.43 19.00 3.03
N LYS A 587 27.12 18.52 4.23
CA LYS A 587 27.13 19.36 5.43
C LYS A 587 28.54 19.88 5.76
N LEU A 588 29.58 19.06 5.60
CA LEU A 588 30.96 19.52 5.79
C LEU A 588 31.38 20.57 4.76
N ILE A 589 30.85 20.58 3.54
CA ILE A 589 31.14 21.65 2.58
C ILE A 589 30.61 22.99 3.10
N GLU A 590 29.43 22.99 3.71
CA GLU A 590 28.85 24.17 4.36
C GLU A 590 29.72 24.59 5.56
N ASP A 591 30.08 23.65 6.43
CA ASP A 591 30.83 23.96 7.66
C ASP A 591 32.28 24.41 7.35
N LEU A 592 32.94 23.81 6.35
CA LEU A 592 34.28 24.18 5.89
C LEU A 592 34.36 25.58 5.28
N ASN A 593 33.23 26.15 4.85
CA ASN A 593 33.19 27.54 4.43
C ASN A 593 33.54 28.49 5.58
N GLU A 594 33.13 28.16 6.80
CA GLU A 594 33.30 28.99 8.00
C GLU A 594 34.44 28.51 8.90
N ASN A 595 34.61 27.19 9.04
CA ASN A 595 35.55 26.57 9.96
C ASN A 595 36.45 25.53 9.27
N LYS A 596 37.74 25.84 9.15
CA LYS A 596 38.76 24.98 8.50
C LYS A 596 39.72 24.34 9.49
N SER A 597 39.23 23.95 10.67
CA SER A 597 40.07 23.24 11.64
C SER A 597 40.56 21.90 11.09
N GLU A 598 41.70 21.42 11.59
CA GLU A 598 42.29 20.13 11.19
C GLU A 598 41.28 18.98 11.27
N LEU A 599 40.50 18.94 12.34
CA LEU A 599 39.42 17.96 12.53
C LEU A 599 38.36 17.98 11.41
N HIS A 600 37.95 19.15 10.91
CA HIS A 600 37.00 19.23 9.79
C HIS A 600 37.61 18.68 8.50
N LEU A 601 38.88 19.00 8.25
CA LEU A 601 39.61 18.59 7.06
C LEU A 601 39.82 17.07 7.02
N GLU A 602 40.29 16.48 8.12
CA GLU A 602 40.47 15.04 8.26
C GLU A 602 39.15 14.30 8.11
N THR A 603 38.10 14.80 8.76
CA THR A 603 36.76 14.20 8.67
C THR A 603 36.22 14.24 7.24
N PHE A 604 36.39 15.36 6.54
CA PHE A 604 35.97 15.50 5.15
C PHE A 604 36.69 14.52 4.24
N GLU A 605 38.01 14.37 4.38
CA GLU A 605 38.79 13.39 3.64
C GLU A 605 38.32 11.95 3.92
N LYS A 606 38.11 11.59 5.20
CA LYS A 606 37.62 10.27 5.60
C LYS A 606 36.23 9.97 5.02
N LEU A 607 35.31 10.93 5.04
CA LEU A 607 33.97 10.74 4.46
C LEU A 607 34.02 10.62 2.93
N VAL A 608 34.82 11.43 2.24
CA VAL A 608 34.98 11.31 0.77
C VAL A 608 35.51 9.92 0.39
N LYS A 609 36.55 9.43 1.08
CA LYS A 609 37.08 8.08 0.87
C LYS A 609 36.05 6.99 1.16
N THR A 610 35.33 7.11 2.27
CA THR A 610 34.26 6.15 2.63
C THR A 610 33.15 6.15 1.57
N TYR A 611 32.74 7.33 1.10
CA TYR A 611 31.71 7.50 0.08
C TYR A 611 32.12 6.90 -1.28
N GLU A 612 33.35 7.14 -1.73
CA GLU A 612 33.88 6.53 -2.96
C GLU A 612 33.75 5.01 -2.93
N ILE A 613 34.05 4.38 -1.79
CA ILE A 613 33.96 2.94 -1.65
C ILE A 613 32.49 2.51 -1.61
N VAL A 614 31.69 3.04 -0.68
CA VAL A 614 30.29 2.63 -0.45
C VAL A 614 29.40 2.81 -1.69
N VAL A 615 29.64 3.84 -2.50
CA VAL A 615 28.89 4.09 -3.73
C VAL A 615 29.42 3.29 -4.92
N GLY A 616 30.72 3.01 -4.96
CA GLY A 616 31.37 2.27 -6.03
C GLY A 616 31.03 2.83 -7.42
N ASN A 617 30.43 2.00 -8.28
CA ASN A 617 30.13 2.31 -9.68
C ASN A 617 28.68 2.72 -9.93
N TYR A 618 27.89 2.96 -8.89
CA TYR A 618 26.45 3.22 -9.01
C TYR A 618 26.13 4.40 -9.95
N PHE A 619 26.93 5.48 -9.91
CA PHE A 619 26.71 6.69 -10.72
C PHE A 619 27.51 6.72 -12.05
N ASP A 620 28.12 5.61 -12.48
CA ASP A 620 28.90 5.58 -13.73
C ASP A 620 28.09 5.87 -14.97
N HIS A 621 26.78 5.60 -14.92
CA HIS A 621 25.83 5.94 -15.97
C HIS A 621 25.75 7.44 -16.27
N ILE A 622 26.26 8.32 -15.39
CA ILE A 622 26.29 9.77 -15.60
C ILE A 622 27.50 10.21 -16.43
N MET A 623 28.63 9.51 -16.31
CA MET A 623 29.90 9.89 -16.93
C MET A 623 29.83 10.04 -18.47
N PRO A 624 29.08 9.22 -19.23
CA PRO A 624 28.91 9.39 -20.68
C PRO A 624 28.24 10.70 -21.11
N TYR A 625 27.55 11.40 -20.21
CA TYR A 625 26.95 12.71 -20.49
C TYR A 625 27.94 13.86 -20.32
N ILE A 626 29.10 13.63 -19.68
CA ILE A 626 30.16 14.64 -19.51
C ILE A 626 31.01 14.68 -20.79
N LYS A 627 30.55 15.45 -21.77
CA LYS A 627 31.14 15.61 -23.10
C LYS A 627 30.77 16.97 -23.69
N GLU A 628 31.24 17.27 -24.88
CA GLU A 628 30.79 18.46 -25.61
C GLU A 628 29.27 18.44 -25.84
N GLN A 629 28.62 19.55 -25.54
CA GLN A 629 27.18 19.77 -25.68
C GLN A 629 26.91 21.19 -26.20
N ASP A 630 25.72 21.42 -26.79
CA ASP A 630 25.30 22.72 -27.32
C ASP A 630 25.54 23.85 -26.31
N VAL A 631 26.36 24.84 -26.69
CA VAL A 631 26.77 25.97 -25.85
C VAL A 631 25.65 26.95 -25.53
N GLN A 632 24.55 26.98 -26.30
CA GLN A 632 23.41 27.85 -26.07
C GLN A 632 22.45 27.28 -25.02
N LEU A 633 22.48 25.97 -24.82
CA LEU A 633 21.58 25.25 -23.93
C LEU A 633 22.26 24.98 -22.59
N SER A 634 21.44 24.85 -21.55
CA SER A 634 21.92 24.41 -20.24
C SER A 634 22.57 23.03 -20.36
N TYR A 635 23.59 22.76 -19.54
CA TYR A 635 24.32 21.50 -19.62
C TYR A 635 23.44 20.34 -19.14
N TYR A 636 23.36 19.28 -19.94
CA TYR A 636 22.60 18.09 -19.62
C TYR A 636 23.36 17.24 -18.60
N ILE A 637 22.82 17.20 -17.37
CA ILE A 637 23.30 16.42 -16.23
C ILE A 637 22.37 15.24 -15.91
N ALA A 638 21.57 14.79 -16.89
CA ALA A 638 20.55 13.75 -16.72
C ALA A 638 19.52 14.01 -15.60
N ASN A 639 19.31 15.28 -15.21
CA ASN A 639 18.49 15.69 -14.05
C ASN A 639 18.97 15.12 -12.71
N ASN A 640 20.28 14.93 -12.56
CA ASN A 640 20.88 14.62 -11.27
C ASN A 640 21.09 15.89 -10.46
N GLY A 641 20.66 15.86 -9.19
CA GLY A 641 20.93 16.94 -8.24
C GLY A 641 22.35 16.88 -7.70
N ILE A 642 22.68 17.84 -6.83
CA ILE A 642 23.99 17.97 -6.20
C ILE A 642 24.43 16.65 -5.58
N THR A 643 23.57 16.01 -4.77
CA THR A 643 23.88 14.75 -4.07
C THR A 643 24.25 13.62 -5.01
N ASN A 644 23.63 13.55 -6.19
CA ASN A 644 23.90 12.50 -7.17
C ASN A 644 25.13 12.83 -8.03
N MET A 645 25.50 14.11 -8.11
CA MET A 645 26.67 14.58 -8.86
C MET A 645 27.97 14.56 -8.05
N ILE A 646 27.93 14.46 -6.71
CA ILE A 646 29.15 14.38 -5.88
C ILE A 646 30.06 13.23 -6.33
N SER A 647 29.52 12.01 -6.50
CA SER A 647 30.32 10.86 -6.94
C SER A 647 30.91 11.04 -8.36
N PRO A 648 30.12 11.41 -9.40
CA PRO A 648 30.65 11.77 -10.72
C PRO A 648 31.74 12.85 -10.69
N LEU A 649 31.59 13.88 -9.83
CA LEU A 649 32.58 14.95 -9.72
C LEU A 649 33.89 14.45 -9.10
N ILE A 650 33.83 13.59 -8.07
CA ILE A 650 35.02 12.92 -7.53
C ILE A 650 35.72 12.12 -8.63
N LYS A 651 34.97 11.30 -9.38
CA LYS A 651 35.53 10.50 -10.49
C LYS A 651 36.18 11.37 -11.56
N LEU A 652 35.53 12.48 -11.92
CA LEU A 652 36.05 13.43 -12.90
C LEU A 652 37.41 14.03 -12.46
N TYR A 653 37.56 14.40 -11.20
CA TYR A 653 38.84 14.89 -10.67
C TYR A 653 39.89 13.78 -10.51
N ARG A 654 39.48 12.53 -10.25
CA ARG A 654 40.36 11.35 -10.21
C ARG A 654 40.92 11.00 -11.59
N GLU A 655 40.07 11.01 -12.61
CA GLU A 655 40.48 10.81 -14.01
C GLU A 655 41.44 11.92 -14.47
N ASN A 656 41.30 13.13 -13.91
CA ASN A 656 42.10 14.30 -14.21
C ASN A 656 42.20 14.60 -15.72
N ASP A 657 41.11 14.35 -16.47
CA ASP A 657 41.02 14.59 -17.90
C ASP A 657 40.69 16.07 -18.18
N PRO A 658 41.64 16.87 -18.72
CA PRO A 658 41.41 18.28 -19.00
C PRO A 658 40.25 18.53 -19.98
N ASN A 659 39.99 17.59 -20.89
CA ASN A 659 38.93 17.72 -21.89
C ASN A 659 37.53 17.63 -21.27
N LYS A 660 37.40 17.00 -20.10
CA LYS A 660 36.14 16.95 -19.37
C LYS A 660 36.07 18.03 -18.31
N LEU A 661 37.19 18.33 -17.64
CA LEU A 661 37.26 19.36 -16.59
C LEU A 661 36.96 20.78 -17.11
N GLN A 662 37.22 21.07 -18.40
CA GLN A 662 36.83 22.34 -19.02
C GLN A 662 35.31 22.62 -18.96
N TYR A 663 34.47 21.59 -18.82
CA TYR A 663 33.01 21.77 -18.73
C TYR A 663 32.51 22.07 -17.31
N MET A 664 33.40 22.08 -16.30
CA MET A 664 33.03 22.24 -14.90
C MET A 664 32.14 23.47 -14.63
N PRO A 665 32.43 24.68 -15.14
CA PRO A 665 31.58 25.84 -14.90
C PRO A 665 30.15 25.65 -15.44
N ARG A 666 30.01 25.01 -16.61
CA ARG A 666 28.70 24.69 -17.21
C ARG A 666 27.94 23.64 -16.40
N ILE A 667 28.63 22.62 -15.90
CA ILE A 667 28.05 21.58 -15.03
C ILE A 667 27.53 22.22 -13.73
N LEU A 668 28.31 23.13 -13.13
CA LEU A 668 27.92 23.83 -11.91
C LEU A 668 26.73 24.75 -12.14
N ARG A 669 26.69 25.51 -13.25
CA ARG A 669 25.51 26.32 -13.60
C ARG A 669 24.26 25.46 -13.80
N ALA A 670 24.38 24.28 -14.43
CA ALA A 670 23.27 23.35 -14.59
C ALA A 670 22.79 22.75 -13.26
N LEU A 671 23.72 22.38 -12.36
CA LEU A 671 23.42 21.92 -11.00
C LEU A 671 22.69 23.01 -10.21
N TYR A 672 23.21 24.24 -10.27
CA TYR A 672 22.63 25.42 -9.64
C TYR A 672 21.19 25.66 -10.12
N ALA A 673 20.97 25.64 -11.44
CA ALA A 673 19.66 25.79 -12.05
C ALA A 673 18.68 24.67 -11.66
N TYR A 674 19.17 23.44 -11.55
CA TYR A 674 18.36 22.28 -11.20
C TYR A 674 17.91 22.31 -9.72
N GLU A 675 18.81 22.66 -8.79
CA GLU A 675 18.46 22.77 -7.37
C GLU A 675 17.50 23.93 -7.09
N ILE A 676 17.70 25.09 -7.73
CA ILE A 676 16.71 26.18 -7.66
C ILE A 676 15.36 25.70 -8.18
N TRP A 677 15.32 25.00 -9.32
CA TRP A 677 14.07 24.47 -9.84
C TRP A 677 13.38 23.51 -8.84
N GLN A 678 14.12 22.60 -8.21
CA GLN A 678 13.58 21.70 -7.19
C GLN A 678 13.05 22.46 -5.97
N ALA A 679 13.81 23.43 -5.45
CA ALA A 679 13.44 24.24 -4.29
C ALA A 679 12.15 25.05 -4.55
N ILE A 680 12.09 25.75 -5.69
CA ILE A 680 10.93 26.55 -6.07
C ILE A 680 9.70 25.66 -6.34
N ARG A 681 9.89 24.55 -7.07
CA ARG A 681 8.78 23.63 -7.39
C ARG A 681 8.16 22.99 -6.15
N ARG A 682 8.93 22.72 -5.09
CA ARG A 682 8.39 22.16 -3.82
C ARG A 682 7.33 23.06 -3.19
N GLN A 683 7.33 24.37 -3.46
CA GLN A 683 6.37 25.32 -2.90
C GLN A 683 4.93 25.12 -3.44
N TYR A 684 4.77 24.54 -4.64
CA TYR A 684 3.47 24.41 -5.30
C TYR A 684 3.15 23.01 -5.88
N LYS A 685 4.12 22.08 -5.93
CA LYS A 685 3.98 20.76 -6.61
C LYS A 685 2.79 19.91 -6.16
N ASN A 686 2.35 20.03 -4.91
CA ASN A 686 1.31 19.18 -4.33
C ASN A 686 -0.09 19.84 -4.36
N ARG A 687 -0.28 20.88 -5.18
CA ARG A 687 -1.55 21.59 -5.34
C ARG A 687 -2.14 21.36 -6.74
N ASP A 688 -3.46 21.24 -6.82
CA ASP A 688 -4.17 20.95 -8.07
C ASP A 688 -4.04 22.10 -9.10
N ASP A 689 -3.78 23.31 -8.63
CA ASP A 689 -3.60 24.54 -9.40
C ASP A 689 -2.11 24.94 -9.57
N SER A 690 -1.20 23.97 -9.49
CA SER A 690 0.25 24.18 -9.55
C SER A 690 0.74 25.09 -10.69
N ASP A 691 0.23 24.92 -11.92
CA ASP A 691 0.63 25.76 -13.06
C ASP A 691 0.11 27.20 -12.93
N LEU A 692 -1.09 27.40 -12.37
CA LEU A 692 -1.64 28.74 -12.13
C LEU A 692 -0.85 29.46 -11.04
N ILE A 693 -0.48 28.76 -9.97
CA ILE A 693 0.36 29.32 -8.90
C ILE A 693 1.73 29.71 -9.46
N ALA A 694 2.41 28.82 -10.19
CA ALA A 694 3.70 29.12 -10.77
C ALA A 694 3.65 30.34 -11.71
N GLN A 695 2.57 30.45 -12.48
CA GLN A 695 2.29 31.59 -13.35
C GLN A 695 2.07 32.90 -12.57
N GLN A 696 1.32 32.87 -11.46
CA GLN A 696 1.13 34.04 -10.58
C GLN A 696 2.43 34.46 -9.90
N MET A 697 3.21 33.50 -9.40
CA MET A 697 4.54 33.76 -8.83
C MET A 697 5.47 34.40 -9.87
N LEU A 698 5.43 33.92 -11.12
CA LEU A 698 6.23 34.46 -12.21
C LEU A 698 5.84 35.90 -12.56
N ASP A 699 4.54 36.17 -12.63
CA ASP A 699 4.01 37.50 -12.95
C ASP A 699 4.30 38.50 -11.83
N GLN A 700 4.21 38.09 -10.55
CA GLN A 700 4.63 38.89 -9.41
C GLN A 700 6.14 39.19 -9.44
N LEU A 701 6.96 38.16 -9.69
CA LEU A 701 8.43 38.28 -9.70
C LEU A 701 8.93 39.32 -10.71
N ILE A 702 8.27 39.44 -11.87
CA ILE A 702 8.64 40.41 -12.92
C ILE A 702 7.80 41.70 -12.89
N GLY A 703 6.94 41.86 -11.89
CA GLY A 703 6.09 43.03 -11.73
C GLY A 703 5.15 43.25 -12.91
N LEU A 704 4.57 42.17 -13.46
CA LEU A 704 3.71 42.24 -14.64
C LEU A 704 2.39 42.96 -14.30
N ASP A 705 2.27 44.20 -14.76
CA ASP A 705 1.04 44.99 -14.64
C ASP A 705 0.39 45.19 -16.01
N LEU A 706 -0.52 44.27 -16.35
CA LEU A 706 -1.26 44.31 -17.61
C LEU A 706 -2.17 45.55 -17.71
N ASN A 707 -2.64 46.11 -16.60
CA ASN A 707 -3.56 47.25 -16.64
C ASN A 707 -2.80 48.56 -16.88
N LYS A 708 -1.64 48.72 -16.26
CA LYS A 708 -0.83 49.94 -16.35
C LYS A 708 -0.10 50.06 -17.69
N TYR A 709 0.38 48.96 -18.24
CA TYR A 709 1.23 48.97 -19.44
C TYR A 709 0.58 48.36 -20.68
N LYS A 710 -0.73 48.01 -20.65
CA LYS A 710 -1.39 47.51 -21.86
C LYS A 710 -1.35 48.51 -23.00
N THR A 711 -1.19 47.97 -24.19
CA THR A 711 -1.47 48.71 -25.42
C THR A 711 -2.98 48.89 -25.54
N PRO A 712 -3.51 50.13 -25.55
CA PRO A 712 -4.92 50.34 -25.71
C PRO A 712 -5.37 49.95 -27.13
N VAL A 713 -6.54 49.31 -27.24
CA VAL A 713 -7.25 49.18 -28.51
C VAL A 713 -7.82 50.54 -28.91
N GLN A 714 -7.97 50.77 -30.22
CA GLN A 714 -8.60 52.00 -30.70
C GLN A 714 -10.08 52.04 -30.29
N PRO A 715 -10.71 53.24 -30.22
CA PRO A 715 -12.16 53.36 -30.02
C PRO A 715 -13.00 52.50 -30.98
N LEU A 716 -14.26 52.25 -30.62
CA LEU A 716 -15.19 51.48 -31.45
C LEU A 716 -15.27 52.08 -32.87
N PHE A 717 -15.29 51.20 -33.86
CA PHE A 717 -15.36 51.48 -35.30
C PHE A 717 -14.17 52.20 -35.91
N GLN A 718 -13.11 52.46 -35.15
CA GLN A 718 -11.81 52.89 -35.69
C GLN A 718 -10.92 51.69 -36.02
N SER A 719 -10.22 51.75 -37.16
CA SER A 719 -9.29 50.72 -37.60
C SER A 719 -8.13 50.56 -36.62
N GLU A 720 -7.75 49.31 -36.34
CA GLU A 720 -6.51 49.04 -35.59
C GLU A 720 -5.27 49.25 -36.48
N PRO A 721 -4.13 49.66 -35.91
CA PRO A 721 -2.84 49.66 -36.61
C PRO A 721 -2.42 48.23 -36.99
N LEU A 722 -1.47 48.11 -37.92
CA LEU A 722 -0.93 46.80 -38.29
C LEU A 722 -0.11 46.21 -37.13
N LEU A 723 -0.07 44.88 -37.01
CA LEU A 723 0.54 44.21 -35.84
C LEU A 723 2.04 44.53 -35.69
N ASP A 724 2.74 44.74 -36.80
CA ASP A 724 4.15 45.12 -36.87
C ASP A 724 4.42 46.59 -36.48
N GLU A 725 3.39 47.44 -36.50
CA GLU A 725 3.46 48.83 -36.03
C GLU A 725 3.25 48.94 -34.50
N ILE A 726 2.68 47.91 -33.87
CA ILE A 726 2.41 47.90 -32.44
C ILE A 726 3.69 47.53 -31.66
N LYS A 727 4.10 48.43 -30.77
CA LYS A 727 5.18 48.18 -29.81
C LYS A 727 4.59 47.74 -28.47
N PHE A 728 4.64 46.44 -28.21
CA PHE A 728 4.24 45.88 -26.92
C PHE A 728 5.30 46.13 -25.85
N HIS A 729 4.86 46.28 -24.60
CA HIS A 729 5.75 46.38 -23.46
C HIS A 729 6.53 45.07 -23.26
N ASP A 730 7.84 45.17 -23.05
CA ASP A 730 8.75 44.02 -22.91
C ASP A 730 9.74 44.17 -21.75
N LYS A 731 9.62 45.24 -20.94
CA LYS A 731 10.55 45.52 -19.84
C LYS A 731 10.09 44.82 -18.56
N ALA A 732 11.02 44.16 -17.87
CA ALA A 732 10.76 43.57 -16.56
C ALA A 732 10.95 44.60 -15.44
N HIS A 733 10.10 44.55 -14.43
CA HIS A 733 10.30 45.25 -13.16
C HIS A 733 10.45 44.22 -12.04
N ILE A 734 11.70 43.90 -11.68
CA ILE A 734 11.99 42.82 -10.73
C ILE A 734 11.48 43.22 -9.34
N ASP A 735 10.59 42.41 -8.76
CA ASP A 735 10.24 42.52 -7.34
C ASP A 735 11.39 41.95 -6.50
N GLU A 736 12.32 42.83 -6.09
CA GLU A 736 13.53 42.42 -5.37
C GLU A 736 13.21 41.74 -4.03
N LYS A 737 12.18 42.21 -3.32
CA LYS A 737 11.79 41.64 -2.03
C LYS A 737 11.29 40.21 -2.22
N TYR A 738 10.42 40.01 -3.22
CA TYR A 738 9.89 38.69 -3.51
C TYR A 738 10.96 37.73 -4.04
N LEU A 739 11.89 38.23 -4.85
CA LEU A 739 13.06 37.46 -5.28
C LEU A 739 13.89 36.97 -4.08
N ASP A 740 14.17 37.84 -3.10
CA ASP A 740 14.95 37.47 -1.91
C ASP A 740 14.21 36.43 -1.06
N GLU A 741 12.88 36.53 -0.94
CA GLU A 741 12.03 35.51 -0.29
C GLU A 741 12.16 34.13 -0.99
N LEU A 742 12.11 34.10 -2.32
CA LEU A 742 12.25 32.86 -3.09
C LEU A 742 13.64 32.26 -2.98
N ILE A 743 14.69 33.07 -3.08
CA ILE A 743 16.11 32.63 -2.99
C ILE A 743 16.40 32.05 -1.61
N THR A 744 15.80 32.58 -0.54
CA THR A 744 16.01 32.08 0.83
C THR A 744 15.67 30.59 0.95
N THR A 745 14.73 30.07 0.14
CA THR A 745 14.40 28.62 0.12
C THR A 745 15.48 27.74 -0.53
N ALA A 746 16.45 28.35 -1.22
CA ALA A 746 17.53 27.71 -1.95
C ALA A 746 18.92 28.25 -1.52
N TYR A 747 19.06 28.77 -0.30
CA TYR A 747 20.31 29.38 0.17
C TYR A 747 21.52 28.44 0.07
N TYR A 748 21.32 27.15 0.27
CA TYR A 748 22.36 26.13 0.26
C TYR A 748 23.00 25.95 -1.13
N VAL A 749 22.34 26.38 -2.21
CA VAL A 749 22.81 26.14 -3.58
C VAL A 749 24.12 26.88 -3.88
N ASP A 750 24.42 27.99 -3.19
CA ASP A 750 25.67 28.74 -3.35
C ASP A 750 26.92 27.89 -3.02
N TYR A 751 26.80 26.95 -2.06
CA TYR A 751 27.89 26.05 -1.67
C TYR A 751 28.31 25.06 -2.77
N VAL A 752 27.51 24.89 -3.83
CA VAL A 752 27.89 24.07 -4.99
C VAL A 752 29.18 24.56 -5.64
N THR A 753 29.51 25.85 -5.48
CA THR A 753 30.73 26.46 -6.02
C THR A 753 32.00 26.08 -5.24
N LEU A 754 31.87 25.60 -4.00
CA LEU A 754 33.01 25.08 -3.23
C LEU A 754 33.34 23.64 -3.58
N LEU A 755 32.32 22.87 -4.00
CA LEU A 755 32.42 21.43 -4.23
C LEU A 755 33.61 21.02 -5.12
N PRO A 756 33.87 21.62 -6.29
CA PRO A 756 35.01 21.24 -7.13
C PRO A 756 36.36 21.54 -6.46
N LYS A 757 36.47 22.67 -5.74
CA LYS A 757 37.72 23.06 -5.08
C LYS A 757 38.03 22.14 -3.89
N PHE A 758 37.02 21.76 -3.11
CA PHE A 758 37.21 20.83 -2.00
C PHE A 758 37.48 19.40 -2.47
N ILE A 759 36.74 18.91 -3.47
CA ILE A 759 37.01 17.58 -4.05
C ILE A 759 38.42 17.50 -4.64
N SER A 760 38.83 18.50 -5.44
CA SER A 760 40.17 18.51 -6.06
C SER A 760 41.30 18.51 -5.02
N ALA A 761 41.13 19.24 -3.90
CA ALA A 761 42.10 19.24 -2.81
C ALA A 761 42.25 17.87 -2.14
N VAL A 762 41.14 17.16 -1.90
CA VAL A 762 41.16 15.81 -1.31
C VAL A 762 41.74 14.78 -2.29
N VAL A 763 41.33 14.83 -3.56
CA VAL A 763 41.80 13.89 -4.59
C VAL A 763 43.30 14.08 -4.89
N GLY A 764 43.78 15.33 -4.87
CA GLY A 764 45.19 15.70 -5.10
C GLY A 764 46.14 15.44 -3.93
N SER A 765 45.70 14.75 -2.87
CA SER A 765 46.52 14.33 -1.71
C SER A 765 47.08 15.45 -0.83
N SER A 766 46.45 16.64 -0.80
CA SER A 766 46.79 17.70 0.16
C SER A 766 45.53 18.41 0.66
N THR A 767 44.94 17.89 1.73
CA THR A 767 43.82 18.54 2.44
C THR A 767 44.21 19.91 3.00
N ASN A 768 45.50 20.18 3.21
CA ASN A 768 45.99 21.50 3.60
C ASN A 768 45.64 22.58 2.57
N ASN A 769 45.51 22.24 1.28
CA ASN A 769 45.12 23.20 0.24
C ASN A 769 43.69 23.75 0.47
N ILE A 770 42.86 23.07 1.28
CA ILE A 770 41.52 23.56 1.62
C ILE A 770 41.60 24.83 2.48
N LYS A 771 42.65 24.97 3.31
CA LYS A 771 42.86 26.15 4.16
C LYS A 771 43.00 27.43 3.33
N ASP A 772 43.56 27.31 2.13
CA ASP A 772 43.80 28.42 1.20
C ASP A 772 42.57 28.79 0.37
N ILE A 773 41.51 27.96 0.38
CA ILE A 773 40.27 28.26 -0.35
C ILE A 773 39.51 29.34 0.44
N PRO A 774 39.23 30.52 -0.14
CA PRO A 774 38.51 31.57 0.54
C PRO A 774 37.04 31.17 0.78
N SER A 775 36.43 31.73 1.82
CA SER A 775 34.99 31.60 2.05
C SER A 775 34.18 32.20 0.89
N ILE A 776 32.99 31.66 0.63
CA ILE A 776 32.15 32.12 -0.47
C ILE A 776 31.72 33.58 -0.26
N ASN A 777 31.82 34.32 -1.35
CA ASN A 777 31.26 35.66 -1.54
C ASN A 777 30.76 35.76 -2.98
N GLN A 778 30.09 36.87 -3.31
CA GLN A 778 29.50 37.07 -4.64
C GLN A 778 30.53 36.92 -5.78
N ASP A 779 31.71 37.50 -5.64
CA ASP A 779 32.77 37.45 -6.65
C ASP A 779 33.29 36.03 -6.87
N SER A 780 33.52 35.30 -5.77
CA SER A 780 34.02 33.91 -5.84
C SER A 780 33.01 32.96 -6.49
N ILE A 781 31.71 33.21 -6.30
CA ILE A 781 30.62 32.45 -6.93
C ILE A 781 30.59 32.76 -8.42
N CYS A 782 30.57 34.04 -8.81
CA CYS A 782 30.58 34.45 -10.21
C CYS A 782 31.81 33.94 -10.95
N GLN A 783 32.99 34.00 -10.32
CA GLN A 783 34.23 33.47 -10.90
C GLN A 783 34.15 31.95 -11.13
N THR A 784 33.67 31.19 -10.14
CA THR A 784 33.59 29.72 -10.25
C THR A 784 32.55 29.27 -11.26
N LEU A 785 31.45 30.02 -11.40
CA LEU A 785 30.40 29.78 -12.38
C LEU A 785 30.70 30.39 -13.75
N GLU A 786 31.82 31.09 -13.93
CA GLU A 786 32.15 31.86 -15.15
C GLU A 786 31.02 32.78 -15.62
N ILE A 787 30.54 33.64 -14.72
CA ILE A 787 29.50 34.62 -14.99
C ILE A 787 30.11 36.03 -14.95
N ASP A 788 29.86 36.81 -16.00
CA ASP A 788 30.40 38.17 -16.18
C ASP A 788 29.42 39.28 -15.70
N PHE A 789 28.45 38.94 -14.86
CA PHE A 789 27.44 39.86 -14.33
C PHE A 789 27.03 39.53 -12.89
N ASP A 790 26.25 40.42 -12.27
CA ASP A 790 25.91 40.31 -10.85
C ASP A 790 25.17 39.01 -10.50
N LEU A 791 25.58 38.40 -9.39
CA LEU A 791 24.98 37.17 -8.87
C LEU A 791 23.46 37.28 -8.66
N LYS A 792 22.97 38.46 -8.25
CA LYS A 792 21.53 38.71 -8.06
C LYS A 792 20.74 38.50 -9.36
N TYR A 793 21.28 38.97 -10.50
CA TYR A 793 20.65 38.74 -11.81
C TYR A 793 20.72 37.26 -12.21
N PHE A 794 21.82 36.56 -11.90
CA PHE A 794 21.93 35.14 -12.21
C PHE A 794 20.90 34.31 -11.41
N LYS A 795 20.76 34.59 -10.12
CA LYS A 795 19.74 33.98 -9.26
C LYS A 795 18.33 34.28 -9.79
N PHE A 796 18.05 35.54 -10.15
CA PHE A 796 16.79 35.94 -10.78
C PHE A 796 16.48 35.14 -12.05
N PHE A 797 17.45 34.99 -12.96
CA PHE A 797 17.25 34.23 -14.20
C PHE A 797 16.97 32.75 -13.94
N ASN A 798 17.62 32.14 -12.94
CA ASN A 798 17.35 30.76 -12.53
C ASN A 798 15.94 30.60 -11.94
N VAL A 799 15.50 31.52 -11.06
CA VAL A 799 14.14 31.50 -10.49
C VAL A 799 13.09 31.71 -11.58
N PHE A 800 13.30 32.66 -12.49
CA PHE A 800 12.43 32.88 -13.64
C PHE A 800 12.33 31.62 -14.51
N GLN A 801 13.46 31.02 -14.87
CA GLN A 801 13.49 29.78 -15.65
C GLN A 801 12.82 28.61 -14.89
N ALA A 802 12.93 28.55 -13.56
CA ALA A 802 12.28 27.52 -12.76
C ALA A 802 10.75 27.63 -12.79
N LEU A 803 10.21 28.85 -12.73
CA LEU A 803 8.77 29.13 -12.78
C LEU A 803 8.19 29.01 -14.20
N GLN A 804 8.96 29.38 -15.23
CA GLN A 804 8.54 29.25 -16.62
C GLN A 804 8.46 27.78 -17.08
N TYR A 805 9.34 26.92 -16.58
CA TYR A 805 9.42 25.50 -16.98
C TYR A 805 9.11 24.59 -15.78
N THR A 806 7.83 24.47 -15.42
CA THR A 806 7.33 23.79 -14.21
C THR A 806 7.51 22.26 -14.23
N THR A 807 7.65 21.65 -15.41
CA THR A 807 7.72 20.19 -15.57
C THR A 807 9.08 19.71 -16.10
N LYS A 808 9.43 18.45 -15.80
CA LYS A 808 10.66 17.83 -16.36
C LYS A 808 10.61 17.79 -17.89
N ALA A 809 9.43 17.52 -18.47
CA ALA A 809 9.23 17.40 -19.91
C ALA A 809 9.39 18.74 -20.66
N SER A 810 9.06 19.87 -20.02
CA SER A 810 9.31 21.20 -20.61
C SER A 810 10.78 21.61 -20.54
N ARG A 811 11.56 21.04 -19.60
CA ARG A 811 12.99 21.35 -19.41
C ARG A 811 13.93 20.48 -20.24
N VAL A 812 13.56 19.22 -20.49
CA VAL A 812 14.46 18.19 -20.99
C VAL A 812 13.86 17.42 -22.15
N ASP A 813 14.70 17.12 -23.15
CA ASP A 813 14.45 16.12 -24.17
C ASP A 813 15.23 14.85 -23.78
N SER A 814 14.51 13.93 -23.13
CA SER A 814 15.10 12.70 -22.58
C SER A 814 15.58 11.77 -23.68
N ASP A 815 14.92 11.75 -24.84
CA ASP A 815 15.22 10.84 -25.94
C ASP A 815 16.56 11.19 -26.60
N ASN A 816 16.88 12.48 -26.65
CA ASN A 816 18.12 12.99 -27.22
C ASN A 816 19.17 13.39 -26.17
N ALA A 817 18.93 13.12 -24.88
CA ALA A 817 19.81 13.49 -23.78
C ALA A 817 20.27 14.97 -23.82
N LYS A 818 19.33 15.90 -24.06
CA LYS A 818 19.61 17.34 -24.18
C LYS A 818 18.63 18.20 -23.39
N MET A 819 19.07 19.38 -22.98
CA MET A 819 18.20 20.38 -22.36
C MET A 819 17.38 21.12 -23.42
N LYS A 820 16.17 21.56 -23.08
CA LYS A 820 15.33 22.46 -23.90
C LYS A 820 15.46 23.92 -23.49
N ILE A 821 16.11 24.16 -22.35
CA ILE A 821 16.25 25.48 -21.73
C ILE A 821 17.65 26.03 -21.99
N ILE A 822 17.73 27.36 -22.08
CA ILE A 822 18.98 28.08 -22.28
C ILE A 822 19.90 27.99 -21.06
N ASP A 823 21.20 28.14 -21.28
CA ASP A 823 22.16 28.41 -20.19
C ASP A 823 22.02 29.87 -19.76
N VAL A 824 21.54 30.09 -18.54
CA VAL A 824 21.33 31.45 -17.99
C VAL A 824 22.63 32.14 -17.58
N GLY A 825 23.79 31.47 -17.72
CA GLY A 825 25.09 32.13 -17.74
C GLY A 825 25.26 33.10 -18.93
N ASN A 826 24.46 32.98 -19.99
CA ASN A 826 24.40 33.97 -21.06
C ASN A 826 23.36 35.07 -20.74
N LYS A 827 23.83 36.21 -20.19
CA LYS A 827 22.97 37.35 -19.81
C LYS A 827 22.05 37.82 -20.93
N ARG A 828 22.53 37.85 -22.18
CA ARG A 828 21.76 38.34 -23.33
C ARG A 828 20.61 37.39 -23.66
N ALA A 829 20.88 36.09 -23.68
CA ALA A 829 19.86 35.07 -23.91
C ALA A 829 18.82 35.07 -22.78
N ALA A 830 19.27 35.16 -21.52
CA ALA A 830 18.38 35.20 -20.36
C ALA A 830 17.47 36.44 -20.34
N LYS A 831 18.01 37.63 -20.66
CA LYS A 831 17.19 38.84 -20.81
C LYS A 831 16.16 38.70 -21.93
N LYS A 832 16.57 38.17 -23.09
CA LYS A 832 15.66 37.97 -24.22
C LYS A 832 14.52 37.01 -23.87
N MET A 833 14.81 35.92 -23.15
CA MET A 833 13.78 34.98 -22.67
C MET A 833 12.69 35.67 -21.85
N ILE A 834 13.07 36.60 -20.97
CA ILE A 834 12.12 37.38 -20.14
C ILE A 834 11.36 38.39 -20.98
N GLN A 835 12.04 39.12 -21.86
CA GLN A 835 11.42 40.09 -22.77
C GLN A 835 10.37 39.43 -23.67
N ASP A 836 10.72 38.29 -24.27
CA ASP A 836 9.82 37.53 -25.15
C ASP A 836 8.58 37.03 -24.38
N TYR A 837 8.76 36.62 -23.11
CA TYR A 837 7.66 36.22 -22.24
C TYR A 837 6.71 37.40 -21.92
N ILE A 838 7.25 38.55 -21.47
CA ILE A 838 6.47 39.75 -21.13
C ILE A 838 5.72 40.24 -22.37
N ARG A 839 6.44 40.38 -23.49
CA ARG A 839 5.88 40.78 -24.78
C ARG A 839 4.67 39.91 -25.16
N LYS A 840 4.83 38.58 -25.06
CA LYS A 840 3.75 37.63 -25.38
C LYS A 840 2.53 37.78 -24.47
N LYS A 841 2.71 38.14 -23.19
CA LYS A 841 1.58 38.43 -22.28
C LYS A 841 0.81 39.67 -22.73
N PHE A 842 1.50 40.73 -23.12
CA PHE A 842 0.83 41.94 -23.65
C PHE A 842 0.19 41.72 -25.02
N GLU A 843 0.81 40.93 -25.90
CA GLU A 843 0.22 40.51 -27.17
C GLU A 843 -1.11 39.76 -26.95
N ASN A 844 -1.12 38.80 -26.02
CA ASN A 844 -2.33 38.04 -25.68
C ASN A 844 -3.41 38.94 -25.05
N GLN A 845 -3.03 39.88 -24.18
CA GLN A 845 -3.96 40.83 -23.58
C GLN A 845 -4.60 41.73 -24.66
N TYR A 846 -3.80 42.26 -25.58
CA TYR A 846 -4.30 43.07 -26.69
C TYR A 846 -5.25 42.27 -27.60
N ALA A 847 -4.92 41.02 -27.91
CA ALA A 847 -5.80 40.14 -28.68
C ALA A 847 -7.16 39.89 -27.97
N SER A 848 -7.13 39.74 -26.64
CA SER A 848 -8.34 39.62 -25.81
C SER A 848 -9.18 40.90 -25.84
N ASP A 849 -8.55 42.06 -25.63
CA ASP A 849 -9.21 43.37 -25.66
C ASP A 849 -9.80 43.66 -27.06
N LEU A 850 -9.12 43.26 -28.13
CA LEU A 850 -9.60 43.37 -29.50
C LEU A 850 -10.81 42.47 -29.78
N ALA A 851 -10.84 41.26 -29.22
CA ALA A 851 -12.00 40.38 -29.28
C ALA A 851 -13.21 41.00 -28.56
N ILE A 852 -12.99 41.64 -27.40
CA ILE A 852 -14.03 42.38 -26.67
C ILE A 852 -14.53 43.56 -27.51
N LYS A 853 -13.62 44.38 -28.07
CA LYS A 853 -13.96 45.49 -28.98
C LYS A 853 -14.85 45.02 -30.14
N ARG A 854 -14.42 44.00 -30.88
CA ARG A 854 -15.18 43.45 -32.03
C ARG A 854 -16.56 42.96 -31.64
N ARG A 855 -16.70 42.38 -30.44
CA ARG A 855 -18.00 41.95 -29.90
C ARG A 855 -18.91 43.15 -29.61
N LEU A 856 -18.37 44.21 -29.01
CA LEU A 856 -19.11 45.44 -28.73
C LEU A 856 -19.56 46.13 -30.02
N GLU A 857 -18.67 46.29 -31.00
CA GLU A 857 -18.99 46.88 -32.31
C GLU A 857 -20.11 46.12 -33.04
N ARG A 858 -20.06 44.79 -33.01
CA ARG A 858 -21.14 43.94 -33.55
C ARG A 858 -22.45 44.15 -32.80
N THR A 859 -22.41 44.22 -31.47
CA THR A 859 -23.62 44.41 -30.65
C THR A 859 -24.28 45.75 -30.93
N GLU A 860 -23.49 46.83 -31.02
CA GLU A 860 -23.97 48.17 -31.34
C GLU A 860 -24.51 48.26 -32.77
N SER A 861 -23.82 47.66 -33.75
CA SER A 861 -24.31 47.60 -35.13
C SER A 861 -25.60 46.78 -35.27
N VAL A 862 -25.76 45.70 -34.50
CA VAL A 862 -27.01 44.93 -34.43
C VAL A 862 -28.14 45.81 -33.90
N SER A 863 -27.90 46.52 -32.80
CA SER A 863 -28.89 47.41 -32.22
C SER A 863 -29.31 48.52 -33.19
N LEU A 864 -28.34 49.10 -33.90
CA LEU A 864 -28.58 50.12 -34.92
C LEU A 864 -29.40 49.56 -36.09
N LEU A 865 -29.03 48.39 -36.64
CA LEU A 865 -29.75 47.74 -37.74
C LEU A 865 -31.21 47.46 -37.37
N VAL A 866 -31.43 46.82 -36.22
CA VAL A 866 -32.77 46.47 -35.72
C VAL A 866 -33.59 47.74 -35.53
N THR A 867 -33.01 48.78 -34.92
CA THR A 867 -33.70 50.06 -34.72
C THR A 867 -34.05 50.74 -36.05
N SER A 868 -33.13 50.76 -37.02
CA SER A 868 -33.39 51.29 -38.37
C SER A 868 -34.50 50.55 -39.09
N ILE A 869 -34.57 49.22 -38.99
CA ILE A 869 -35.65 48.42 -39.58
C ILE A 869 -36.99 48.77 -38.93
N LEU A 870 -37.04 48.86 -37.58
CA LEU A 870 -38.26 49.17 -36.84
C LEU A 870 -38.77 50.59 -37.09
N GLN A 871 -37.88 51.54 -37.39
CA GLN A 871 -38.18 52.95 -37.65
C GLN A 871 -38.27 53.30 -39.16
N ALA A 872 -38.27 52.30 -40.04
CA ALA A 872 -38.33 52.54 -41.48
C ALA A 872 -39.62 53.29 -41.88
N ASN A 873 -39.46 54.37 -42.65
CA ASN A 873 -40.55 55.29 -43.02
C ASN A 873 -41.31 54.86 -44.29
N SER A 874 -40.75 53.94 -45.07
CA SER A 874 -41.34 53.44 -46.32
C SER A 874 -41.09 51.95 -46.51
N HIS A 875 -41.87 51.32 -47.40
CA HIS A 875 -41.73 49.89 -47.69
C HIS A 875 -40.39 49.60 -48.37
N SER A 876 -39.99 50.48 -49.29
CA SER A 876 -38.68 50.44 -49.92
C SER A 876 -37.53 50.52 -48.90
N ASP A 877 -37.66 51.28 -47.80
CA ASP A 877 -36.63 51.35 -46.76
C ASP A 877 -36.55 50.04 -45.96
N ILE A 878 -37.68 49.42 -45.64
CA ILE A 878 -37.74 48.10 -44.99
C ILE A 878 -37.00 47.08 -45.85
N VAL A 879 -37.36 46.99 -47.14
CA VAL A 879 -36.76 46.05 -48.09
C VAL A 879 -35.26 46.31 -48.22
N LYS A 880 -34.84 47.56 -48.37
CA LYS A 880 -33.42 47.94 -48.48
C LYS A 880 -32.62 47.55 -47.22
N LEU A 881 -33.14 47.83 -46.03
CA LEU A 881 -32.46 47.53 -44.76
C LEU A 881 -32.43 46.03 -44.46
N MET A 882 -33.50 45.29 -44.76
CA MET A 882 -33.54 43.84 -44.60
C MET A 882 -32.64 43.12 -45.62
N ARG A 883 -32.58 43.62 -46.87
CA ARG A 883 -31.77 43.04 -47.96
C ARG A 883 -30.29 43.36 -47.86
N ASN A 884 -29.96 44.64 -47.67
CA ASN A 884 -28.59 45.12 -47.72
C ASN A 884 -27.99 45.39 -46.34
N GLY A 885 -28.77 45.29 -45.26
CA GLY A 885 -28.29 45.59 -43.92
C GLY A 885 -27.84 47.05 -43.76
N ILE A 886 -26.86 47.24 -42.87
CA ILE A 886 -26.17 48.52 -42.67
C ILE A 886 -24.66 48.32 -42.71
N THR A 887 -23.95 49.39 -43.08
CA THR A 887 -22.51 49.49 -42.93
C THR A 887 -22.21 50.60 -41.94
N HIS A 888 -21.53 50.27 -40.84
CA HIS A 888 -21.09 51.23 -39.83
C HIS A 888 -19.58 51.09 -39.61
N GLY A 889 -18.82 52.12 -39.99
CA GLY A 889 -17.36 52.02 -40.11
C GLY A 889 -16.95 50.94 -41.12
N ASN A 890 -16.06 50.04 -40.71
CA ASN A 890 -15.61 48.89 -41.53
C ASN A 890 -16.47 47.64 -41.36
N LEU A 891 -17.53 47.68 -40.54
CA LEU A 891 -18.38 46.53 -40.28
C LEU A 891 -19.65 46.60 -41.14
N HIS A 892 -19.84 45.59 -41.97
CA HIS A 892 -21.10 45.34 -42.67
C HIS A 892 -21.91 44.29 -41.90
N LEU A 893 -23.18 44.58 -41.63
CA LEU A 893 -24.09 43.70 -40.90
C LEU A 893 -25.44 43.63 -41.59
N ALA A 894 -25.92 42.43 -41.89
CA ALA A 894 -27.24 42.15 -42.43
C ALA A 894 -27.91 40.96 -41.72
N ILE A 895 -29.24 40.96 -41.65
CA ILE A 895 -30.04 39.82 -41.17
C ILE A 895 -30.34 38.92 -42.37
N GLU A 896 -29.34 38.13 -42.78
CA GLU A 896 -29.44 37.25 -43.95
C GLU A 896 -30.43 36.09 -43.76
N ASN A 897 -30.60 35.59 -42.53
CA ASN A 897 -31.50 34.49 -42.20
C ASN A 897 -31.84 34.47 -40.70
N SER A 898 -32.64 33.50 -40.26
CA SER A 898 -33.08 33.39 -38.86
C SER A 898 -31.98 33.08 -37.85
N SER A 899 -30.77 32.70 -38.30
CA SER A 899 -29.58 32.51 -37.46
C SER A 899 -28.68 33.76 -37.40
N SER A 900 -28.97 34.80 -38.19
CA SER A 900 -28.19 36.04 -38.20
C SER A 900 -28.34 36.80 -36.89
N LEU A 901 -27.26 37.49 -36.48
CA LEU A 901 -27.29 38.39 -35.33
C LEU A 901 -28.33 39.49 -35.56
N GLY A 902 -29.16 39.76 -34.54
CA GLY A 902 -30.26 40.73 -34.62
C GLY A 902 -31.62 40.13 -34.97
N PHE A 903 -31.71 38.93 -35.54
CA PHE A 903 -33.00 38.29 -35.87
C PHE A 903 -33.91 38.13 -34.63
N ILE A 904 -33.37 37.58 -33.54
CA ILE A 904 -34.14 37.35 -32.31
C ILE A 904 -34.62 38.67 -31.71
N GLU A 905 -33.76 39.69 -31.70
CA GLU A 905 -34.10 41.01 -31.18
C GLU A 905 -35.18 41.69 -32.04
N LEU A 906 -35.06 41.61 -33.37
CA LEU A 906 -36.06 42.12 -34.31
C LEU A 906 -37.39 41.40 -34.13
N LYS A 907 -37.41 40.05 -34.09
CA LYS A 907 -38.62 39.25 -33.82
C LYS A 907 -39.28 39.71 -32.52
N ARG A 908 -38.51 39.78 -31.44
CA ARG A 908 -39.02 40.14 -30.11
C ARG A 908 -39.68 41.53 -30.12
N LYS A 909 -39.01 42.54 -30.69
CA LYS A 909 -39.54 43.92 -30.77
C LYS A 909 -40.76 44.02 -31.69
N LEU A 910 -40.81 43.27 -32.79
CA LEU A 910 -41.98 43.21 -33.69
C LEU A 910 -43.21 42.55 -33.05
N LEU A 911 -43.02 41.65 -32.08
CA LEU A 911 -44.10 40.97 -31.37
C LEU A 911 -44.51 41.66 -30.06
N ASP A 912 -43.73 42.62 -29.56
CA ASP A 912 -44.07 43.37 -28.35
C ASP A 912 -44.96 44.58 -28.68
N LEU A 913 -46.24 44.57 -28.32
CA LEU A 913 -47.18 45.65 -28.62
C LEU A 913 -46.88 46.97 -27.88
N ASN A 914 -46.02 46.94 -26.86
CA ASN A 914 -45.61 48.16 -26.16
C ASN A 914 -44.54 48.95 -26.94
N GLU A 915 -43.87 48.32 -27.90
CA GLU A 915 -42.88 48.99 -28.75
C GLU A 915 -43.56 49.85 -29.82
N HIS A 916 -43.12 51.09 -30.01
CA HIS A 916 -43.64 51.92 -31.09
C HIS A 916 -42.95 51.57 -32.42
N VAL A 917 -43.68 50.90 -33.32
CA VAL A 917 -43.19 50.45 -34.63
C VAL A 917 -44.14 50.97 -35.72
N PRO A 918 -43.81 52.09 -36.40
CA PRO A 918 -44.73 52.79 -37.31
C PRO A 918 -45.35 51.92 -38.40
N ARG A 919 -44.57 51.02 -39.00
CA ARG A 919 -44.99 50.15 -40.11
C ARG A 919 -44.92 48.67 -39.74
N ARG A 920 -45.31 48.35 -38.50
CA ARG A 920 -45.18 47.00 -37.90
C ARG A 920 -45.69 45.88 -38.81
N LEU A 921 -46.89 46.04 -39.38
CA LEU A 921 -47.52 45.01 -40.18
C LEU A 921 -46.76 44.74 -41.49
N GLU A 922 -46.26 45.79 -42.13
CA GLU A 922 -45.47 45.67 -43.36
C GLU A 922 -44.10 45.04 -43.10
N ILE A 923 -43.45 45.42 -41.98
CA ILE A 923 -42.22 44.75 -41.55
C ILE A 923 -42.51 43.28 -41.26
N LEU A 924 -43.60 42.95 -40.56
CA LEU A 924 -44.00 41.57 -40.29
C LEU A 924 -44.32 40.78 -41.56
N GLN A 925 -44.87 41.41 -42.60
CA GLN A 925 -45.12 40.79 -43.90
C GLN A 925 -43.81 40.41 -44.59
N VAL A 926 -42.89 41.37 -44.76
CA VAL A 926 -41.56 41.13 -45.34
C VAL A 926 -40.76 40.13 -44.50
N PHE A 927 -40.86 40.23 -43.17
CA PHE A 927 -40.26 39.30 -42.22
C PHE A 927 -40.82 37.88 -42.41
N LEU A 928 -42.12 37.67 -42.39
CA LEU A 928 -42.71 36.33 -42.51
C LEU A 928 -42.55 35.71 -43.90
N LEU A 929 -42.63 36.49 -44.97
CA LEU A 929 -42.55 35.98 -46.34
C LEU A 929 -41.12 35.81 -46.85
N GLY A 930 -40.16 36.57 -46.31
CA GLY A 930 -38.80 36.64 -46.86
C GLY A 930 -38.71 37.43 -48.18
N ARG A 931 -39.84 37.95 -48.68
CA ARG A 931 -40.02 38.49 -50.02
C ARG A 931 -40.72 39.84 -50.03
N ASP A 932 -40.56 40.56 -51.13
CA ASP A 932 -41.26 41.80 -51.40
C ASP A 932 -42.54 41.50 -52.20
N ASP A 933 -43.68 41.69 -51.54
CA ASP A 933 -45.01 41.43 -52.11
C ASP A 933 -45.48 42.57 -53.04
N GLU A 934 -44.80 43.72 -53.06
CA GLU A 934 -45.09 44.86 -53.95
C GLU A 934 -44.26 44.83 -55.25
N LEU A 935 -43.05 44.28 -55.23
CA LEU A 935 -42.12 44.19 -56.37
C LEU A 935 -41.90 42.72 -56.82
N ASN A 936 -42.83 42.19 -57.60
CA ASN A 936 -42.67 40.93 -58.34
C ASN A 936 -42.21 39.70 -57.51
N ASP A 937 -42.52 39.65 -56.22
CA ASP A 937 -42.14 38.54 -55.32
C ASP A 937 -40.61 38.36 -55.18
N GLU A 938 -39.84 39.45 -55.26
CA GLU A 938 -38.38 39.39 -55.15
C GLU A 938 -37.90 38.96 -53.75
N PRO A 939 -36.82 38.14 -53.65
CA PRO A 939 -36.18 37.84 -52.38
C PRO A 939 -35.68 39.10 -51.65
N VAL A 940 -36.00 39.23 -50.37
CA VAL A 940 -35.55 40.33 -49.51
C VAL A 940 -34.55 39.84 -48.48
N TRP A 941 -34.89 38.79 -47.75
CA TRP A 941 -34.01 38.17 -46.77
C TRP A 941 -34.31 36.66 -46.69
N ASN A 942 -33.51 35.88 -45.97
CA ASN A 942 -33.67 34.43 -45.85
C ASN A 942 -33.70 33.69 -47.20
N ASN A 943 -32.97 34.22 -48.21
CA ASN A 943 -33.02 33.76 -49.61
C ASN A 943 -34.43 33.77 -50.23
N GLY A 944 -35.33 34.64 -49.77
CA GLY A 944 -36.72 34.64 -50.24
C GLY A 944 -37.57 33.51 -49.64
N ASN A 945 -37.06 32.80 -48.64
CA ASN A 945 -37.83 31.78 -47.95
C ASN A 945 -38.71 32.41 -46.87
N ALA A 946 -39.96 31.95 -46.82
CA ALA A 946 -40.82 32.26 -45.69
C ALA A 946 -40.17 31.80 -44.37
N LEU A 947 -40.37 32.59 -43.31
CA LEU A 947 -39.83 32.27 -42.00
C LEU A 947 -40.52 31.03 -41.45
N PHE A 948 -39.81 29.90 -41.45
CA PHE A 948 -40.36 28.65 -40.96
C PHE A 948 -40.62 28.70 -39.44
N THR A 949 -41.89 28.75 -39.07
CA THR A 949 -42.36 28.61 -37.69
C THR A 949 -43.45 27.53 -37.61
N THR A 950 -43.40 26.71 -36.56
CA THR A 950 -44.41 25.65 -36.30
C THR A 950 -45.72 26.22 -35.79
N ASP A 951 -45.67 27.42 -35.20
CA ASP A 951 -46.82 28.14 -34.70
C ASP A 951 -46.81 29.58 -35.23
N LEU A 952 -47.92 29.96 -35.86
CA LEU A 952 -48.17 31.30 -36.38
C LEU A 952 -49.05 32.14 -35.43
N SER A 953 -49.52 31.55 -34.32
CA SER A 953 -50.45 32.18 -33.37
C SER A 953 -49.90 33.48 -32.79
N GLU A 954 -48.60 33.55 -32.52
CA GLU A 954 -47.93 34.76 -32.01
C GLU A 954 -48.08 35.93 -32.98
N TYR A 955 -48.00 35.66 -34.29
CA TYR A 955 -48.14 36.66 -35.34
C TYR A 955 -49.61 37.01 -35.58
N GLU A 956 -50.49 36.01 -35.66
CA GLU A 956 -51.95 36.18 -35.75
C GLU A 956 -52.50 37.09 -34.65
N ASN A 957 -52.00 36.93 -33.43
CA ASN A 957 -52.40 37.73 -32.27
C ASN A 957 -52.08 39.22 -32.46
N ILE A 958 -50.96 39.56 -33.10
CA ILE A 958 -50.60 40.95 -33.39
C ILE A 958 -51.59 41.58 -34.37
N PHE A 959 -51.88 40.90 -35.48
CA PHE A 959 -52.84 41.39 -36.47
C PHE A 959 -54.24 41.51 -35.88
N THR A 960 -54.66 40.54 -35.06
CA THR A 960 -55.97 40.54 -34.40
C THR A 960 -56.11 41.69 -33.41
N LYS A 961 -55.11 41.90 -32.54
CA LYS A 961 -55.12 43.00 -31.56
C LYS A 961 -55.05 44.39 -32.20
N LEU A 962 -54.51 44.49 -33.42
CA LEU A 962 -54.48 45.73 -34.20
C LEU A 962 -55.72 45.90 -35.11
N GLY A 963 -56.70 44.99 -35.05
CA GLY A 963 -57.94 45.07 -35.83
C GLY A 963 -57.77 44.75 -37.32
N GLN A 964 -56.73 44.00 -37.70
CA GLN A 964 -56.32 43.72 -39.08
C GLN A 964 -56.40 42.22 -39.41
N SER A 965 -57.44 41.54 -38.92
CA SER A 965 -57.63 40.09 -39.12
C SER A 965 -57.81 39.69 -40.59
N ASP A 966 -58.40 40.55 -41.43
CA ASP A 966 -58.55 40.28 -42.87
C ASP A 966 -57.20 40.29 -43.60
N GLU A 967 -56.30 41.21 -43.22
CA GLU A 967 -54.93 41.26 -43.74
C GLU A 967 -54.10 40.06 -43.29
N TRP A 968 -54.35 39.54 -42.08
CA TRP A 968 -53.75 38.28 -41.65
C TRP A 968 -54.17 37.09 -42.51
N ILE A 969 -55.45 36.98 -42.89
CA ILE A 969 -55.94 35.89 -43.76
C ILE A 969 -55.23 35.95 -45.13
N LYS A 970 -55.08 37.15 -45.70
CA LYS A 970 -54.35 37.37 -46.95
C LYS A 970 -52.88 36.97 -46.81
N LEU A 971 -52.20 37.45 -45.77
CA LEU A 971 -50.79 37.13 -45.50
C LEU A 971 -50.58 35.64 -45.27
N ARG A 972 -51.43 34.99 -44.46
CA ARG A 972 -51.38 33.55 -44.19
C ARG A 972 -51.54 32.73 -45.47
N THR A 973 -52.45 33.14 -46.35
CA THR A 973 -52.64 32.49 -47.66
C THR A 973 -51.38 32.60 -48.51
N LYS A 974 -50.72 33.76 -48.52
CA LYS A 974 -49.43 33.95 -49.23
C LYS A 974 -48.29 33.16 -48.57
N TYR A 975 -48.18 33.20 -47.25
CA TYR A 975 -47.19 32.45 -46.48
C TYR A 975 -47.27 30.94 -46.76
N ILE A 976 -48.48 30.37 -46.84
CA ILE A 976 -48.68 28.95 -47.18
C ILE A 976 -48.16 28.65 -48.58
N LYS A 977 -48.38 29.54 -49.56
CA LYS A 977 -47.85 29.40 -50.93
C LYS A 977 -46.32 29.51 -50.97
N CYS A 978 -45.74 30.37 -50.14
CA CYS A 978 -44.30 30.63 -50.09
C CYS A 978 -43.55 29.74 -49.06
N ARG A 979 -44.22 28.75 -48.45
CA ARG A 979 -43.65 27.87 -47.41
C ARG A 979 -42.59 26.89 -47.93
N LEU A 980 -42.44 26.79 -49.25
CA LEU A 980 -41.42 25.97 -49.88
C LEU A 980 -40.03 26.57 -49.62
N HIS A 981 -39.18 25.82 -48.94
CA HIS A 981 -37.79 26.21 -48.74
C HIS A 981 -36.99 26.02 -50.04
N ILE A 982 -36.48 27.14 -50.53
CA ILE A 982 -35.54 27.28 -51.62
C ILE A 982 -34.12 27.18 -51.05
N TYR A 983 -33.41 26.15 -51.51
CA TYR A 983 -31.99 25.95 -51.25
C TYR A 983 -31.15 26.96 -52.03
N ARG A 984 -29.88 27.12 -51.63
CA ARG A 984 -28.91 27.93 -52.38
C ARG A 984 -28.70 27.32 -53.78
N ASP A 985 -28.62 28.16 -54.80
CA ASP A 985 -28.43 27.70 -56.18
C ASP A 985 -27.11 26.92 -56.34
N GLU A 986 -27.15 25.88 -57.17
CA GLU A 986 -26.03 25.06 -57.65
C GLU A 986 -25.29 24.13 -56.65
N LEU A 987 -25.65 24.08 -55.37
CA LEU A 987 -24.99 23.18 -54.39
C LEU A 987 -25.98 22.34 -53.59
N LEU A 988 -25.76 21.02 -53.59
CA LEU A 988 -26.43 20.12 -52.64
C LEU A 988 -25.89 20.38 -51.22
N ASN A 989 -26.77 20.36 -50.23
CA ASN A 989 -26.35 20.43 -48.83
C ASN A 989 -25.62 19.13 -48.41
N ARG A 990 -25.06 19.10 -47.19
CA ARG A 990 -24.37 17.91 -46.62
C ARG A 990 -25.20 16.63 -46.56
N HIS A 991 -26.52 16.72 -46.74
CA HIS A 991 -27.45 15.59 -46.79
C HIS A 991 -27.87 15.23 -48.23
N GLY A 992 -27.28 15.88 -49.24
CA GLY A 992 -27.56 15.63 -50.66
C GLY A 992 -28.85 16.28 -51.18
N HIS A 993 -29.39 17.30 -50.51
CA HIS A 993 -30.62 18.01 -50.91
C HIS A 993 -30.33 19.37 -51.56
N GLY A 994 -31.13 19.75 -52.55
CA GLY A 994 -31.08 21.04 -53.24
C GLY A 994 -32.41 21.32 -53.94
N ASN A 995 -32.49 22.38 -54.74
CA ASN A 995 -33.75 22.79 -55.41
C ASN A 995 -34.32 21.70 -56.34
N ILE A 996 -33.46 20.85 -56.92
CA ILE A 996 -33.85 19.70 -57.74
C ILE A 996 -34.19 18.43 -56.95
N LYS A 997 -33.83 18.39 -55.65
CA LYS A 997 -34.04 17.25 -54.74
C LYS A 997 -34.40 17.75 -53.33
N PRO A 998 -35.55 18.42 -53.17
CA PRO A 998 -35.94 19.03 -51.91
C PRO A 998 -36.35 17.96 -50.87
N SER A 999 -35.93 18.14 -49.62
CA SER A 999 -36.38 17.26 -48.54
C SER A 999 -37.84 17.53 -48.14
N TYR A 1000 -38.48 16.60 -47.43
CA TYR A 1000 -39.82 16.79 -46.84
C TYR A 1000 -39.87 18.04 -45.94
N TRP A 1001 -38.75 18.36 -45.29
CA TRP A 1001 -38.61 19.59 -44.52
C TRP A 1001 -38.66 20.85 -45.40
N ALA A 1002 -38.09 20.79 -46.60
CA ALA A 1002 -38.18 21.89 -47.55
C ALA A 1002 -39.59 22.07 -48.14
N TYR A 1003 -40.41 21.01 -48.14
CA TYR A 1003 -41.84 21.12 -48.40
C TYR A 1003 -42.63 21.72 -47.23
N GLY A 1004 -41.97 22.05 -46.12
CA GLY A 1004 -42.57 22.66 -44.95
C GLY A 1004 -43.05 21.67 -43.89
N TYR A 1005 -42.70 20.38 -43.99
CA TYR A 1005 -43.17 19.34 -43.07
C TYR A 1005 -42.13 19.02 -42.01
N ALA A 1006 -42.54 19.01 -40.73
CA ALA A 1006 -41.63 18.77 -39.61
C ALA A 1006 -41.07 17.33 -39.59
N THR A 1007 -41.83 16.36 -40.11
CA THR A 1007 -41.45 14.94 -40.17
C THR A 1007 -41.85 14.32 -41.52
N LEU A 1008 -41.14 13.26 -41.92
CA LEU A 1008 -41.48 12.50 -43.13
C LEU A 1008 -42.88 11.87 -43.02
N GLN A 1009 -43.28 11.46 -41.82
CA GLN A 1009 -44.62 10.94 -41.55
C GLN A 1009 -45.69 12.02 -41.80
N PHE A 1010 -45.44 13.24 -41.30
CA PHE A 1010 -46.35 14.37 -41.53
C PHE A 1010 -46.45 14.73 -43.01
N TYR A 1011 -45.36 14.62 -43.77
CA TYR A 1011 -45.41 14.75 -45.24
C TYR A 1011 -46.28 13.68 -45.88
N LYS A 1012 -46.03 12.40 -45.56
CA LYS A 1012 -46.78 11.24 -46.06
C LYS A 1012 -48.29 11.39 -45.84
N ASP A 1013 -48.69 11.81 -44.66
CA ASP A 1013 -50.10 11.89 -44.26
C ASP A 1013 -50.85 13.05 -44.95
N ASN A 1014 -50.13 13.99 -45.58
CA ASN A 1014 -50.68 15.23 -46.12
C ASN A 1014 -50.43 15.42 -47.62
N VAL A 1015 -49.80 14.47 -48.31
CA VAL A 1015 -49.64 14.48 -49.76
C VAL A 1015 -50.35 13.27 -50.39
N SER A 1016 -50.59 13.32 -51.70
CA SER A 1016 -51.22 12.20 -52.39
C SER A 1016 -50.33 10.94 -52.37
N PRO A 1017 -50.90 9.73 -52.44
CA PRO A 1017 -50.11 8.49 -52.49
C PRO A 1017 -49.10 8.48 -53.65
N ASP A 1018 -49.48 9.02 -54.81
CA ASP A 1018 -48.60 9.08 -55.99
C ASP A 1018 -47.43 10.05 -55.79
N GLU A 1019 -47.69 11.20 -55.16
CA GLU A 1019 -46.66 12.18 -54.81
C GLU A 1019 -45.68 11.62 -53.78
N PHE A 1020 -46.18 10.93 -52.75
CA PHE A 1020 -45.32 10.28 -51.76
C PHE A 1020 -44.50 9.13 -52.36
N ASN A 1021 -45.07 8.35 -53.28
CA ASN A 1021 -44.37 7.29 -53.99
C ASN A 1021 -43.24 7.85 -54.86
N ASN A 1022 -43.49 8.93 -55.59
CA ASN A 1022 -42.46 9.64 -56.37
C ASN A 1022 -41.37 10.20 -55.45
N TYR A 1023 -41.74 10.82 -54.33
CA TYR A 1023 -40.80 11.29 -53.32
C TYR A 1023 -39.93 10.14 -52.79
N CYS A 1024 -40.52 8.97 -52.53
CA CYS A 1024 -39.80 7.78 -52.08
C CYS A 1024 -38.81 7.23 -53.12
N GLN A 1025 -39.11 7.32 -54.42
CA GLN A 1025 -38.19 6.94 -55.48
C GLN A 1025 -36.96 7.84 -55.51
N ILE A 1026 -37.16 9.16 -55.41
CA ILE A 1026 -36.10 10.17 -55.45
C ILE A 1026 -35.23 10.14 -54.15
N HIS A 1027 -35.86 9.89 -53.00
CA HIS A 1027 -35.24 9.94 -51.68
C HIS A 1027 -34.95 8.57 -51.06
N SER A 1028 -34.95 7.49 -51.85
CA SER A 1028 -34.75 6.10 -51.42
C SER A 1028 -33.59 5.86 -50.43
N ASN A 1029 -32.50 6.62 -50.55
CA ASN A 1029 -31.30 6.49 -49.73
C ASN A 1029 -31.09 7.64 -48.71
N CYS A 1030 -32.12 8.45 -48.44
CA CYS A 1030 -32.02 9.61 -47.53
C CYS A 1030 -33.37 9.91 -46.84
N CYS A 1031 -33.44 10.99 -46.03
CA CYS A 1031 -34.65 11.46 -45.36
C CYS A 1031 -35.39 10.43 -44.45
N GLY A 1032 -34.79 9.29 -44.11
CA GLY A 1032 -35.45 8.22 -43.36
C GLY A 1032 -36.48 7.41 -44.17
N VAL A 1033 -36.53 7.59 -45.50
CA VAL A 1033 -37.48 6.88 -46.38
C VAL A 1033 -37.30 5.36 -46.32
N SER A 1034 -36.06 4.88 -46.28
CA SER A 1034 -35.75 3.45 -46.16
C SER A 1034 -36.30 2.81 -44.88
N GLN A 1035 -36.39 3.56 -43.78
CA GLN A 1035 -36.97 3.09 -42.51
C GLN A 1035 -38.49 2.97 -42.61
N ILE A 1036 -39.17 3.89 -43.32
CA ILE A 1036 -40.62 3.84 -43.54
C ILE A 1036 -41.01 2.75 -44.55
N ILE A 1037 -40.23 2.57 -45.62
CA ILE A 1037 -40.46 1.51 -46.62
C ILE A 1037 -40.11 0.13 -46.04
N GLY A 1038 -39.08 0.03 -45.20
CA GLY A 1038 -38.70 -1.20 -44.51
C GLY A 1038 -39.72 -1.70 -43.47
N LEU A 1039 -40.57 -0.81 -42.94
CA LEU A 1039 -41.71 -1.15 -42.08
C LEU A 1039 -42.96 -1.57 -42.86
N LEU A 1040 -42.97 -1.41 -44.19
CA LEU A 1040 -44.04 -1.82 -45.11
C LEU A 1040 -43.73 -3.13 -45.86
N LYS A 1041 -42.52 -3.68 -45.69
CA LYS A 1041 -42.14 -5.05 -46.03
C LYS A 1041 -42.17 -5.90 -44.77
#